data_AF-A0A7V2UVJ2-F1
#
_entry.id   AF-A0A7V2UVJ2-F1
#
_cell.length_a   1.000
_cell.length_b   1.000
_cell.length_c   1.000
_cell.angle_alpha   90.00
_cell.angle_beta   90.00
_cell.angle_gamma   90.00
#
_symmetry.space_group_name_H-M   'P 1'
#
loop_
_entity.id
_entity.type
_entity.pdbx_description
1 polymer ?
#
loop_
_entity_poly.entity_id
_entity_poly.type
_entity_poly.pdbx_seq_one_letter_code
_entity_poly.pdbx_strand_id
1 'polypeptide(L)'
;MTTPSETCARVRSLFSCAHDDEFAAGDREFFFAHLRACPACEREYAGYRKALLALRSLTPVAASRGFENRVLGRISEEAGRSTLLAMTTDPSPTQPVATRRGRVVPLRWAAAAAVLTGAVALVSGLALRPAPPAPPADPPPGMVRAGGRVLPEERFVEDALSARGFVRIAGRWMPAEEAKAFARGETWYRGRWRTQWELREALNADPLLAPPAPPPPDLAAAAPAPAAPGAQTAAAPGAAPSAEELLRALGYVRAGDRWLTPQEKEWIDRGYVLYRDRWLSPDDLRREVLLAEGFVFHDGRWMAREDRERLLASAPRQTGPATPRDALAAALRDLVVGEPDEEDLLAVYPLYARTTLPDEPWILLDAALRAGTVEIRDEKRSRHVKARNGGDRPLLILAGELLSGGHQDRVVAHDTLVPAGREWSDVAVYCAEAGRGSGKTDRFEAAPALAPPDLRSLVAVDAGQPALWSGIRRHLDALAIRSPTDSLCALYASGPVPERLRALERRLGDLPTRDVRTVGVAFGSGRGLIAAECFASNTLLRQAWPRVLAAAAAHAAVRRAAAPAGARVPSSRAGVSQILEQAVGGDWVPLAADPDGAFRMQFRTGDALLGEACLAGGRVGHATITVNEAPPAEAPAVYTLDAAKAQRLAAELARVMSADDEAARARAVREFGAVRWDRAAEVLGGFIATEPSDDVRIALADALGATRSPAAVRFLVDLLEKAPRRSPVARAAAQGLARTGAPRAVDPLVKLLHQSDAETARAGLEACVLLVAQLRDGPAIERAVSRLVAFSEGLDAHARETAAVAAVCPTHDLFLALDEPVRRALSAIAGVPFASGADARAWWNRNKDAYLRLRTR
;
A
#
# COMPACT_ATOMS: atom_id res chain seq x y z
N MET A 1 -26.85 -60.54 -22.52
CA MET A 1 -25.66 -59.90 -21.91
C MET A 1 -25.57 -58.50 -22.47
N THR A 2 -26.02 -57.50 -21.71
CA THR A 2 -25.92 -56.09 -22.09
C THR A 2 -24.45 -55.65 -22.00
N THR A 3 -24.01 -54.80 -22.93
CA THR A 3 -22.61 -54.37 -22.97
C THR A 3 -22.27 -53.42 -21.80
N PRO A 4 -21.00 -53.31 -21.37
CA PRO A 4 -20.60 -52.40 -20.30
C PRO A 4 -21.04 -50.94 -20.54
N SER A 5 -21.14 -50.53 -21.81
CA SER A 5 -21.53 -49.17 -22.21
C SER A 5 -23.02 -48.88 -22.00
N GLU A 6 -23.91 -49.83 -22.31
CA GLU A 6 -25.36 -49.70 -22.10
C GLU A 6 -25.70 -49.67 -20.60
N THR A 7 -24.92 -50.42 -19.81
CA THR A 7 -25.09 -50.49 -18.35
C THR A 7 -24.68 -49.17 -17.69
N CYS A 8 -23.58 -48.54 -18.14
CA CYS A 8 -23.16 -47.21 -17.68
C CYS A 8 -24.16 -46.12 -18.12
N ALA A 9 -24.71 -46.21 -19.33
CA ALA A 9 -25.71 -45.26 -19.82
C ALA A 9 -26.98 -45.28 -18.97
N ARG A 10 -27.47 -46.48 -18.59
CA ARG A 10 -28.60 -46.64 -17.66
C ARG A 10 -28.29 -46.09 -16.26
N VAL A 11 -27.05 -46.19 -15.80
CA VAL A 11 -26.64 -45.64 -14.50
C VAL A 11 -26.59 -44.11 -14.55
N ARG A 12 -26.08 -43.51 -15.63
CA ARG A 12 -26.08 -42.05 -15.82
C ARG A 12 -27.50 -41.46 -15.83
N SER A 13 -28.47 -42.15 -16.43
CA SER A 13 -29.87 -41.70 -16.42
C SER A 13 -30.51 -41.70 -15.03
N LEU A 14 -29.92 -42.41 -14.06
CA LEU A 14 -30.38 -42.45 -12.67
C LEU A 14 -29.69 -41.41 -11.77
N PHE A 15 -28.80 -40.55 -12.28
CA PHE A 15 -28.08 -39.55 -11.46
C PHE A 15 -29.01 -38.55 -10.78
N SER A 16 -30.06 -38.07 -11.46
CA SER A 16 -31.04 -37.17 -10.82
C SER A 16 -31.87 -37.91 -9.79
N CYS A 17 -32.39 -39.09 -10.12
CA CYS A 17 -33.13 -39.96 -9.20
C CYS A 17 -32.32 -40.26 -7.91
N ALA A 18 -31.01 -40.46 -8.06
CA ALA A 18 -30.10 -40.67 -6.94
C ALA A 18 -29.82 -39.43 -6.08
N HIS A 19 -29.93 -38.23 -6.67
CA HIS A 19 -29.82 -36.97 -5.95
C HIS A 19 -31.10 -36.66 -5.17
N ASP A 20 -32.25 -36.92 -5.79
CA ASP A 20 -33.58 -36.63 -5.24
C ASP A 20 -34.11 -37.77 -4.34
N ASP A 21 -33.37 -38.87 -4.24
CA ASP A 21 -33.65 -40.10 -3.49
C ASP A 21 -34.85 -40.93 -3.99
N GLU A 22 -35.32 -40.67 -5.21
CA GLU A 22 -36.48 -41.31 -5.85
C GLU A 22 -36.06 -42.41 -6.83
N PHE A 23 -35.82 -43.62 -6.33
CA PHE A 23 -35.54 -44.79 -7.18
C PHE A 23 -36.77 -45.66 -7.41
N ALA A 24 -36.93 -46.19 -8.62
CA ALA A 24 -37.86 -47.30 -8.88
C ALA A 24 -37.39 -48.60 -8.21
N ALA A 25 -38.31 -49.53 -7.95
CA ALA A 25 -38.04 -50.77 -7.21
C ALA A 25 -36.90 -51.58 -7.86
N GLY A 26 -35.79 -51.75 -7.14
CA GLY A 26 -34.59 -52.48 -7.59
C GLY A 26 -33.49 -51.61 -8.23
N ASP A 27 -33.80 -50.39 -8.68
CA ASP A 27 -32.82 -49.53 -9.35
C ASP A 27 -31.81 -48.90 -8.38
N ARG A 28 -32.18 -48.72 -7.10
CA ARG A 28 -31.27 -48.18 -6.07
C ARG A 28 -30.07 -49.10 -5.83
N GLU A 29 -30.33 -50.40 -5.65
CA GLU A 29 -29.27 -51.38 -5.44
C GLU A 29 -28.40 -51.54 -6.68
N PHE A 30 -29.02 -51.62 -7.86
CA PHE A 30 -28.30 -51.67 -9.13
C PHE A 30 -27.40 -50.44 -9.33
N PHE A 31 -27.91 -49.24 -9.06
CA PHE A 31 -27.18 -47.99 -9.19
C PHE A 31 -25.94 -47.95 -8.30
N PHE A 32 -26.09 -48.17 -6.99
CA PHE A 32 -24.94 -48.11 -6.07
C PHE A 32 -24.00 -49.31 -6.20
N ALA A 33 -24.50 -50.49 -6.61
CA ALA A 33 -23.63 -51.61 -6.95
C ALA A 33 -22.78 -51.27 -8.18
N HIS A 34 -23.37 -50.67 -9.22
CA HIS A 34 -22.63 -50.28 -10.41
C HIS A 34 -21.66 -49.13 -10.14
N LEU A 35 -22.02 -48.10 -9.35
CA LEU A 35 -21.08 -47.05 -8.98
C LEU A 35 -19.86 -47.60 -8.25
N ARG A 36 -20.05 -48.57 -7.35
CA ARG A 36 -18.91 -49.23 -6.66
C ARG A 36 -18.04 -50.07 -7.61
N ALA A 37 -18.63 -50.66 -8.64
CA ALA A 37 -17.92 -51.49 -9.60
C ALA A 37 -17.32 -50.69 -10.78
N CYS A 38 -17.84 -49.48 -11.05
CA CYS A 38 -17.47 -48.65 -12.20
C CYS A 38 -17.00 -47.27 -11.73
N PRO A 39 -15.68 -47.08 -11.51
CA PRO A 39 -15.10 -45.82 -11.04
C PRO A 39 -15.35 -44.64 -11.98
N ALA A 40 -15.63 -44.89 -13.27
CA ALA A 40 -15.98 -43.85 -14.22
C ALA A 40 -17.36 -43.24 -13.91
N CYS A 41 -18.38 -44.09 -13.71
CA CYS A 41 -19.71 -43.62 -13.33
C CYS A 41 -19.71 -43.02 -11.92
N GLU A 42 -18.89 -43.54 -10.99
CA GLU A 42 -18.72 -42.96 -9.65
C GLU A 42 -18.17 -41.54 -9.67
N ARG A 43 -17.09 -41.30 -10.43
CA ARG A 43 -16.51 -39.96 -10.60
C ARG A 43 -17.48 -39.00 -11.29
N GLU A 44 -18.20 -39.47 -12.31
CA GLU A 44 -19.21 -38.64 -12.97
C GLU A 44 -20.36 -38.30 -12.04
N TYR A 45 -20.85 -39.25 -11.25
CA TYR A 45 -21.90 -39.00 -10.26
C TYR A 45 -21.41 -38.05 -9.14
N ALA A 46 -20.16 -38.19 -8.69
CA ALA A 46 -19.54 -37.27 -7.73
C ALA A 46 -19.37 -35.86 -8.31
N GLY A 47 -18.98 -35.75 -9.59
CA GLY A 47 -18.93 -34.49 -10.32
C GLY A 47 -20.31 -33.84 -10.46
N TYR A 48 -21.32 -34.63 -10.83
CA TYR A 48 -22.72 -34.21 -10.91
C TYR A 48 -23.22 -33.68 -9.56
N ARG A 49 -22.97 -34.40 -8.45
CA ARG A 49 -23.31 -33.94 -7.09
C ARG A 49 -22.57 -32.65 -6.70
N LYS A 50 -21.28 -32.53 -7.04
CA LYS A 50 -20.48 -31.33 -6.75
C LYS A 50 -20.95 -30.12 -7.56
N ALA A 51 -21.35 -30.32 -8.81
CA ALA A 51 -21.94 -29.29 -9.66
C ALA A 51 -23.30 -28.82 -9.12
N LEU A 52 -24.17 -29.75 -8.69
CA LEU A 52 -25.44 -29.40 -8.05
C LEU A 52 -25.25 -28.70 -6.70
N LEU A 53 -24.26 -29.08 -5.90
CA LEU A 53 -23.91 -28.38 -4.66
C LEU A 53 -23.32 -26.98 -4.94
N ALA A 54 -22.55 -26.82 -6.01
CA ALA A 54 -22.07 -25.52 -6.48
C ALA A 54 -23.24 -24.63 -6.97
N LEU A 55 -24.19 -25.20 -7.72
CA LEU A 55 -25.41 -24.50 -8.16
C LEU A 55 -26.33 -24.12 -6.98
N ARG A 56 -26.48 -24.98 -5.97
CA ARG A 56 -27.23 -24.68 -4.74
C ARG A 56 -26.56 -23.66 -3.82
N SER A 57 -25.24 -23.51 -3.92
CA SER A 57 -24.48 -22.50 -3.17
C SER A 57 -24.35 -21.17 -3.90
N LEU A 58 -24.87 -21.07 -5.12
CA LEU A 58 -25.17 -19.77 -5.73
C LEU A 58 -26.36 -19.16 -4.99
N THR A 59 -26.16 -18.00 -4.38
CA THR A 59 -27.27 -17.15 -3.90
C THR A 59 -28.22 -16.86 -5.07
N PRO A 60 -29.56 -16.96 -4.89
CA PRO A 60 -30.49 -16.59 -5.95
C PRO A 60 -30.20 -15.15 -6.35
N VAL A 61 -30.03 -14.91 -7.65
CA VAL A 61 -29.90 -13.55 -8.17
C VAL A 61 -31.25 -12.87 -7.91
N ALA A 62 -31.27 -11.94 -6.95
CA ALA A 62 -32.45 -11.15 -6.66
C ALA A 62 -32.78 -10.31 -7.90
N ALA A 63 -33.85 -10.71 -8.60
CA ALA A 63 -34.45 -9.94 -9.66
C ALA A 63 -34.75 -8.52 -9.13
N SER A 64 -34.17 -7.49 -9.75
CA SER A 64 -34.51 -6.09 -9.43
C SER A 64 -36.04 -5.89 -9.52
N ARG A 65 -36.64 -5.05 -8.66
CA ARG A 65 -38.08 -4.73 -8.79
C ARG A 65 -38.36 -4.24 -10.21
N GLY A 66 -39.11 -5.04 -10.96
CA GLY A 66 -39.40 -4.85 -12.38
C GLY A 66 -38.74 -5.85 -13.34
N PHE A 67 -37.76 -6.66 -12.93
CA PHE A 67 -37.19 -7.72 -13.78
C PHE A 67 -38.21 -8.84 -14.00
N GLU A 68 -38.90 -9.32 -12.96
CA GLU A 68 -40.00 -10.29 -13.15
C GLU A 68 -41.12 -9.72 -14.01
N ASN A 69 -41.51 -8.45 -13.85
CA ASN A 69 -42.53 -7.84 -14.71
C ASN A 69 -42.03 -7.60 -16.15
N ARG A 70 -40.73 -7.34 -16.36
CA ARG A 70 -40.13 -7.23 -17.70
C ARG A 70 -39.98 -8.60 -18.36
N VAL A 71 -39.69 -9.64 -17.58
CA VAL A 71 -39.54 -11.01 -18.07
C VAL A 71 -40.91 -11.64 -18.30
N LEU A 72 -41.86 -11.53 -17.38
CA LEU A 72 -43.26 -11.95 -17.56
C LEU A 72 -43.96 -11.12 -18.63
N GLY A 73 -43.67 -9.82 -18.71
CA GLY A 73 -44.17 -8.93 -19.77
C GLY A 73 -43.61 -9.30 -21.13
N ARG A 74 -42.31 -9.60 -21.24
CA ARG A 74 -41.72 -10.14 -22.48
C ARG A 74 -42.24 -11.53 -22.79
N ILE A 75 -42.38 -12.42 -21.81
CA ILE A 75 -42.94 -13.77 -22.02
C ILE A 75 -44.40 -13.68 -22.42
N SER A 76 -45.19 -12.72 -21.91
CA SER A 76 -46.58 -12.52 -22.36
C SER A 76 -46.66 -11.79 -23.71
N GLU A 77 -45.70 -10.92 -24.05
CA GLU A 77 -45.55 -10.33 -25.39
C GLU A 77 -45.09 -11.38 -26.41
N GLU A 78 -44.16 -12.28 -26.05
CA GLU A 78 -43.67 -13.37 -26.89
C GLU A 78 -44.76 -14.45 -27.02
N ALA A 79 -45.43 -14.83 -25.94
CA ALA A 79 -46.57 -15.75 -25.96
C ALA A 79 -47.77 -15.13 -26.68
N GLY A 80 -48.01 -13.82 -26.53
CA GLY A 80 -49.01 -13.08 -27.30
C GLY A 80 -48.68 -13.00 -28.79
N ARG A 81 -47.39 -12.83 -29.14
CA ARG A 81 -46.89 -12.83 -30.53
C ARG A 81 -46.88 -14.23 -31.15
N SER A 82 -46.70 -15.28 -30.35
CA SER A 82 -46.80 -16.67 -30.81
C SER A 82 -48.25 -17.19 -30.87
N THR A 83 -49.20 -16.55 -30.19
CA THR A 83 -50.64 -16.91 -30.25
C THR A 83 -51.44 -16.03 -31.23
N LEU A 84 -50.87 -14.92 -31.74
CA LEU A 84 -51.47 -14.09 -32.81
C LEU A 84 -50.76 -14.25 -34.17
N LEU A 85 -50.08 -15.38 -34.38
CA LEU A 85 -49.77 -15.91 -35.72
C LEU A 85 -50.81 -16.92 -36.21
N ALA A 86 -51.90 -17.07 -35.46
CA ALA A 86 -53.16 -17.59 -35.94
C ALA A 86 -54.25 -16.54 -35.67
N MET A 87 -54.14 -15.37 -36.29
CA MET A 87 -55.31 -14.63 -36.80
C MET A 87 -54.90 -13.28 -37.42
N THR A 88 -55.18 -13.19 -38.72
CA THR A 88 -55.52 -11.99 -39.50
C THR A 88 -54.40 -11.11 -40.08
N THR A 89 -54.43 -11.10 -41.41
CA THR A 89 -53.81 -10.20 -42.39
C THR A 89 -54.37 -8.75 -42.31
N ASP A 90 -53.47 -7.76 -42.26
CA ASP A 90 -53.44 -6.45 -42.98
C ASP A 90 -54.49 -5.33 -42.68
N PRO A 91 -54.34 -4.05 -43.11
CA PRO A 91 -53.34 -3.00 -42.75
C PRO A 91 -53.93 -1.60 -42.35
N SER A 92 -53.11 -0.77 -41.64
CA SER A 92 -52.98 0.72 -41.75
C SER A 92 -54.16 1.70 -41.40
N PRO A 93 -53.97 3.05 -41.32
CA PRO A 93 -52.87 3.90 -40.78
C PRO A 93 -53.37 5.17 -39.99
N THR A 94 -52.45 6.13 -39.73
CA THR A 94 -52.61 7.58 -39.35
C THR A 94 -52.62 7.90 -37.85
N GLN A 95 -51.68 8.62 -37.21
CA GLN A 95 -50.86 9.83 -37.42
C GLN A 95 -51.20 10.88 -36.30
N PRO A 96 -50.24 11.73 -35.88
CA PRO A 96 -50.26 12.45 -34.60
C PRO A 96 -50.54 13.96 -34.74
N VAL A 97 -50.86 14.67 -33.65
CA VAL A 97 -50.73 16.14 -33.58
C VAL A 97 -50.34 16.61 -32.18
N ALA A 98 -49.34 17.49 -32.11
CA ALA A 98 -48.92 18.22 -30.92
C ALA A 98 -49.44 19.67 -30.95
N THR A 99 -49.48 20.37 -29.80
CA THR A 99 -48.89 21.72 -29.72
C THR A 99 -48.80 22.35 -28.32
N ARG A 100 -47.65 23.04 -28.18
CA ARG A 100 -47.35 24.37 -27.63
C ARG A 100 -48.28 24.92 -26.53
N ARG A 101 -47.80 24.84 -25.27
CA ARG A 101 -48.29 25.60 -24.10
C ARG A 101 -49.76 25.43 -23.67
N GLY A 102 -50.53 24.52 -24.25
CA GLY A 102 -51.91 24.26 -23.82
C GLY A 102 -52.43 22.96 -24.42
N ARG A 103 -52.41 21.91 -23.59
CA ARG A 103 -52.86 20.53 -23.84
C ARG A 103 -54.11 20.41 -24.73
N VAL A 104 -54.10 19.43 -25.64
CA VAL A 104 -55.30 18.70 -26.03
C VAL A 104 -55.09 17.22 -25.68
N VAL A 105 -55.93 16.74 -24.75
CA VAL A 105 -55.96 15.40 -24.16
C VAL A 105 -57.34 14.82 -24.46
N PRO A 106 -57.47 13.57 -24.94
CA PRO A 106 -58.73 12.86 -24.89
C PRO A 106 -59.02 12.37 -23.46
N LEU A 107 -60.03 13.02 -22.88
CA LEU A 107 -60.83 12.90 -21.64
C LEU A 107 -60.72 11.73 -20.63
N ARG A 108 -59.87 10.70 -20.76
CA ARG A 108 -59.86 9.55 -19.81
C ARG A 108 -58.65 9.44 -18.87
N TRP A 109 -57.58 10.23 -19.08
CA TRP A 109 -56.37 10.15 -18.26
C TRP A 109 -56.21 11.27 -17.22
N ALA A 110 -57.10 12.27 -17.21
CA ALA A 110 -57.06 13.36 -16.21
C ALA A 110 -57.72 12.98 -14.87
N ALA A 111 -58.60 11.96 -14.83
CA ALA A 111 -59.26 11.53 -13.61
C ALA A 111 -58.45 10.49 -12.79
N ALA A 112 -57.44 9.83 -13.38
CA ALA A 112 -56.61 8.84 -12.69
C ALA A 112 -55.36 9.44 -12.01
N ALA A 113 -54.97 10.67 -12.38
CA ALA A 113 -53.76 11.32 -11.85
C ALA A 113 -53.97 12.07 -10.52
N ALA A 114 -55.20 12.44 -10.15
CA ALA A 114 -55.47 13.15 -8.90
C ALA A 114 -55.62 12.24 -7.67
N VAL A 115 -55.86 10.94 -7.86
CA VAL A 115 -56.02 9.97 -6.75
C VAL A 115 -54.68 9.31 -6.37
N LEU A 116 -53.69 9.27 -7.26
CA LEU A 116 -52.41 8.57 -7.00
C LEU A 116 -51.30 9.45 -6.42
N THR A 117 -51.40 10.79 -6.51
CA THR A 117 -50.44 11.68 -5.81
C THR A 117 -50.79 11.86 -4.33
N GLY A 118 -52.05 11.64 -3.94
CA GLY A 118 -52.49 11.72 -2.54
C GLY A 118 -52.17 10.49 -1.69
N ALA A 119 -52.05 9.30 -2.28
CA ALA A 119 -51.87 8.06 -1.54
C ALA A 119 -50.40 7.66 -1.27
N VAL A 120 -49.43 8.18 -2.06
CA VAL A 120 -48.00 7.83 -1.88
C VAL A 120 -47.31 8.73 -0.84
N ALA A 121 -47.86 9.92 -0.55
CA ALA A 121 -47.38 10.76 0.54
C ALA A 121 -47.83 10.26 1.94
N LEU A 122 -48.83 9.38 2.02
CA LEU A 122 -49.45 8.96 3.29
C LEU A 122 -48.98 7.60 3.83
N VAL A 123 -48.16 6.86 3.09
CA VAL A 123 -47.48 5.63 3.59
C VAL A 123 -45.99 5.87 3.87
N SER A 124 -45.46 7.02 3.48
CA SER A 124 -44.10 7.45 3.83
C SER A 124 -44.17 8.32 5.09
N GLY A 125 -44.00 7.72 6.27
CA GLY A 125 -44.10 8.37 7.59
C GLY A 125 -43.20 9.60 7.79
N LEU A 126 -43.59 10.74 7.22
CA LEU A 126 -43.12 12.08 7.56
C LEU A 126 -43.98 12.61 8.70
N ALA A 127 -43.68 12.14 9.91
CA ALA A 127 -44.00 12.91 11.09
C ALA A 127 -43.20 14.23 11.01
N LEU A 128 -43.88 15.33 10.72
CA LEU A 128 -43.33 16.67 10.95
C LEU A 128 -43.04 16.79 12.45
N ARG A 129 -41.80 16.51 12.84
CA ARG A 129 -41.29 16.93 14.14
C ARG A 129 -41.20 18.47 14.11
N PRO A 130 -41.67 19.18 15.15
CA PRO A 130 -41.37 20.59 15.28
C PRO A 130 -39.86 20.77 15.24
N ALA A 131 -39.40 21.84 14.58
CA ALA A 131 -37.99 22.20 14.56
C ALA A 131 -37.46 22.21 16.00
N PRO A 132 -36.30 21.58 16.28
CA PRO A 132 -35.70 21.70 17.60
C PRO A 132 -35.56 23.19 17.93
N PRO A 133 -35.80 23.61 19.18
CA PRO A 133 -35.58 24.98 19.58
C PRO A 133 -34.15 25.38 19.16
N ALA A 134 -34.01 26.59 18.63
CA ALA A 134 -32.72 27.12 18.19
C ALA A 134 -31.66 26.83 19.27
N PRO A 135 -30.47 26.34 18.89
CA PRO A 135 -29.42 26.07 19.87
C PRO A 135 -29.18 27.35 20.68
N PRO A 136 -29.03 27.24 22.01
CA PRO A 136 -28.73 28.41 22.82
C PRO A 136 -27.45 29.05 22.29
N ALA A 137 -27.44 30.37 22.14
CA ALA A 137 -26.32 31.11 21.56
C ALA A 137 -24.98 30.64 22.15
N ASP A 138 -23.99 30.43 21.27
CA ASP A 138 -22.66 30.01 21.66
C ASP A 138 -22.10 30.97 22.72
N PRO A 139 -21.48 30.44 23.79
CA PRO A 139 -20.78 31.31 24.72
C PRO A 139 -19.64 32.03 23.97
N PRO A 140 -19.40 33.32 24.26
CA PRO A 140 -18.32 34.06 23.63
C PRO A 140 -16.95 33.41 23.89
N PRO A 141 -15.93 33.67 23.05
CA PRO A 141 -14.58 33.15 23.23
C PRO A 141 -14.07 33.37 24.67
N GLY A 142 -13.54 32.31 25.29
CA GLY A 142 -13.09 32.32 26.68
C GLY A 142 -14.16 32.02 27.73
N MET A 143 -15.38 31.64 27.33
CA MET A 143 -16.44 31.18 28.24
C MET A 143 -16.88 29.74 27.93
N VAL A 144 -17.17 28.99 29.00
CA VAL A 144 -17.58 27.58 28.97
C VAL A 144 -18.99 27.45 29.57
N ARG A 145 -19.82 26.62 28.94
CA ARG A 145 -21.17 26.30 29.41
C ARG A 145 -21.12 24.99 30.22
N ALA A 146 -21.36 25.07 31.53
CA ALA A 146 -21.37 23.91 32.43
C ALA A 146 -22.64 23.93 33.30
N GLY A 147 -23.40 22.83 33.32
CA GLY A 147 -24.62 22.71 34.14
C GLY A 147 -25.69 23.78 33.84
N GLY A 148 -25.78 24.26 32.60
CA GLY A 148 -26.73 25.31 32.20
C GLY A 148 -26.30 26.75 32.49
N ARG A 149 -25.11 26.98 33.07
CA ARG A 149 -24.53 28.32 33.30
C ARG A 149 -23.35 28.58 32.35
N VAL A 150 -23.16 29.83 31.95
CA VAL A 150 -21.99 30.28 31.16
C VAL A 150 -21.02 31.00 32.11
N LEU A 151 -19.79 30.51 32.19
CA LEU A 151 -18.75 31.03 33.08
C LEU A 151 -17.44 31.23 32.29
N PRO A 152 -16.54 32.12 32.70
CA PRO A 152 -15.19 32.18 32.14
C PRO A 152 -14.49 30.82 32.25
N GLU A 153 -13.82 30.39 31.19
CA GLU A 153 -13.14 29.09 31.11
C GLU A 153 -12.12 28.90 32.24
N GLU A 154 -11.37 29.95 32.55
CA GLU A 154 -10.41 29.96 33.66
C GLU A 154 -11.10 29.61 34.97
N ARG A 155 -12.23 30.26 35.28
CA ARG A 155 -12.98 30.03 36.52
C ARG A 155 -13.55 28.61 36.63
N PHE A 156 -13.97 28.03 35.50
CA PHE A 156 -14.39 26.63 35.44
C PHE A 156 -13.23 25.67 35.76
N VAL A 157 -12.06 25.91 35.17
CA VAL A 157 -10.85 25.11 35.45
C VAL A 157 -10.43 25.25 36.91
N GLU A 158 -10.53 26.45 37.50
CA GLU A 158 -10.27 26.66 38.93
C GLU A 158 -11.23 25.84 39.81
N ASP A 159 -12.54 25.85 39.52
CA ASP A 159 -13.55 25.10 40.26
C ASP A 159 -13.32 23.58 40.12
N ALA A 160 -13.01 23.10 38.91
CA ALA A 160 -12.76 21.69 38.62
C ALA A 160 -11.47 21.15 39.25
N LEU A 161 -10.42 21.98 39.31
CA LEU A 161 -9.17 21.66 40.02
C LEU A 161 -9.39 21.64 41.53
N SER A 162 -10.12 22.62 42.08
CA SER A 162 -10.46 22.68 43.50
C SER A 162 -11.27 21.45 43.94
N ALA A 163 -12.26 21.05 43.13
CA ALA A 163 -13.07 19.84 43.37
C ALA A 163 -12.23 18.55 43.36
N ARG A 164 -11.11 18.53 42.64
CA ARG A 164 -10.14 17.41 42.58
C ARG A 164 -9.06 17.49 43.65
N GLY A 165 -9.22 18.39 44.63
CA GLY A 165 -8.29 18.52 45.74
C GLY A 165 -7.01 19.26 45.40
N PHE A 166 -7.01 20.13 44.38
CA PHE A 166 -5.91 21.07 44.14
C PHE A 166 -6.16 22.37 44.91
N VAL A 167 -5.09 22.99 45.41
CA VAL A 167 -5.10 24.28 46.09
C VAL A 167 -4.14 25.23 45.41
N ARG A 168 -4.44 26.53 45.45
CA ARG A 168 -3.61 27.58 44.85
C ARG A 168 -2.71 28.20 45.93
N ILE A 169 -1.39 28.04 45.80
CA ILE A 169 -0.40 28.61 46.72
C ILE A 169 0.57 29.48 45.93
N ALA A 170 0.76 30.73 46.35
CA ALA A 170 1.61 31.72 45.68
C ALA A 170 1.36 31.83 44.15
N GLY A 171 0.08 31.74 43.74
CA GLY A 171 -0.32 31.82 42.33
C GLY A 171 -0.14 30.52 41.53
N ARG A 172 0.23 29.41 42.16
CA ARG A 172 0.48 28.11 41.50
C ARG A 172 -0.49 27.03 41.99
N TRP A 173 -0.96 26.18 41.09
CA TRP A 173 -1.84 25.05 41.41
C TRP A 173 -1.02 23.85 41.89
N MET A 174 -1.43 23.24 43.00
CA MET A 174 -0.74 22.11 43.62
C MET A 174 -1.76 21.13 44.21
N PRO A 175 -1.55 19.81 44.17
CA PRO A 175 -2.37 18.88 44.95
C PRO A 175 -2.34 19.23 46.44
N ALA A 176 -3.46 19.11 47.15
CA ALA A 176 -3.57 19.49 48.57
C ALA A 176 -2.60 18.70 49.46
N GLU A 177 -2.30 17.44 49.13
CA GLU A 177 -1.31 16.63 49.86
C GLU A 177 0.13 17.12 49.63
N GLU A 178 0.45 17.58 48.41
CA GLU A 178 1.74 18.20 48.11
C GLU A 178 1.86 19.58 48.74
N ALA A 179 0.78 20.35 48.80
CA ALA A 179 0.71 21.61 49.53
C ALA A 179 0.94 21.43 51.03
N LYS A 180 0.41 20.35 51.62
CA LYS A 180 0.68 19.98 53.02
C LYS A 180 2.15 19.55 53.21
N ALA A 181 2.72 18.76 52.30
CA ALA A 181 4.14 18.40 52.32
C ALA A 181 5.06 19.61 52.14
N PHE A 182 4.66 20.55 51.28
CA PHE A 182 5.32 21.84 51.06
C PHE A 182 5.32 22.70 52.32
N ALA A 183 4.18 22.77 53.02
CA ALA A 183 4.07 23.47 54.31
C ALA A 183 4.90 22.82 55.44
N ARG A 184 5.24 21.53 55.31
CA ARG A 184 6.09 20.78 56.26
C ARG A 184 7.59 20.77 55.90
N GLY A 185 7.99 21.37 54.77
CA GLY A 185 9.39 21.44 54.34
C GLY A 185 9.95 20.13 53.76
N GLU A 186 9.11 19.23 53.26
CA GLU A 186 9.52 17.94 52.66
C GLU A 186 10.06 18.12 51.22
N THR A 187 11.01 17.28 50.81
CA THR A 187 11.66 17.30 49.49
C THR A 187 11.29 16.06 48.68
N TRP A 188 10.87 16.25 47.43
CA TRP A 188 10.58 15.16 46.50
C TRP A 188 11.88 14.54 45.96
N TYR A 189 12.09 13.24 46.17
CA TYR A 189 13.28 12.51 45.70
C TYR A 189 12.93 11.08 45.29
N ARG A 190 13.22 10.72 44.03
CA ARG A 190 12.94 9.41 43.40
C ARG A 190 11.48 8.94 43.58
N GLY A 191 10.53 9.80 43.24
CA GLY A 191 9.11 9.42 43.21
C GLY A 191 8.42 9.38 44.58
N ARG A 192 9.00 9.97 45.64
CA ARG A 192 8.36 10.11 46.95
C ARG A 192 8.80 11.38 47.69
N TRP A 193 7.89 11.96 48.49
CA TRP A 193 8.18 13.04 49.44
C TRP A 193 8.99 12.51 50.62
N ARG A 194 10.07 13.21 50.96
CA ARG A 194 11.00 12.83 52.03
C ARG A 194 11.29 14.01 52.93
N THR A 195 11.27 13.79 54.23
CA THR A 195 11.80 14.73 55.21
C THR A 195 13.32 14.89 55.03
N GLN A 196 13.90 15.93 55.62
CA GLN A 196 15.35 16.19 55.51
C GLN A 196 16.20 15.01 56.03
N TRP A 197 15.70 14.27 57.03
CA TRP A 197 16.35 13.06 57.54
C TRP A 197 16.24 11.88 56.56
N GLU A 198 15.04 11.59 56.01
CA GLU A 198 14.82 10.52 55.03
C GLU A 198 15.56 10.75 53.71
N LEU A 199 15.71 12.01 53.31
CA LEU A 199 16.49 12.40 52.14
C LEU A 199 17.98 12.12 52.37
N ARG A 200 18.49 12.43 53.56
CA ARG A 200 19.88 12.17 53.94
C ARG A 200 20.19 10.67 53.95
N GLU A 201 19.29 9.84 54.47
CA GLU A 201 19.43 8.38 54.39
C GLU A 201 19.40 7.87 52.94
N ALA A 202 18.48 8.38 52.12
CA ALA A 202 18.36 7.96 50.72
C ALA A 202 19.57 8.36 49.86
N LEU A 203 20.16 9.53 50.10
CA LEU A 203 21.39 9.99 49.43
C LEU A 203 22.61 9.18 49.86
N ASN A 204 22.70 8.81 51.15
CA ASN A 204 23.78 7.97 51.66
C ASN A 204 23.74 6.53 51.12
N ALA A 205 22.57 6.06 50.66
CA ALA A 205 22.38 4.73 50.11
C ALA A 205 22.48 4.67 48.57
N ASP A 206 22.84 5.76 47.88
CA ASP A 206 22.82 5.85 46.42
C ASP A 206 24.08 5.26 45.76
N PRO A 207 23.97 4.18 44.94
CA PRO A 207 25.14 3.52 44.33
C PRO A 207 25.87 4.37 43.28
N LEU A 208 25.31 5.49 42.81
CA LEU A 208 26.01 6.45 41.93
C LEU A 208 27.08 7.28 42.66
N LEU A 209 27.14 7.20 44.00
CA LEU A 209 28.14 7.87 44.84
C LEU A 209 29.25 6.93 45.34
N ALA A 210 29.27 5.66 44.91
CA ALA A 210 30.35 4.72 45.22
C ALA A 210 31.47 4.79 44.15
N PRO A 211 32.77 4.81 44.54
CA PRO A 211 33.86 4.86 43.56
C PRO A 211 33.94 3.55 42.73
N PRO A 212 34.34 3.62 41.45
CA PRO A 212 34.42 2.46 40.57
C PRO A 212 35.52 1.48 41.00
N ALA A 213 35.20 0.18 40.99
CA ALA A 213 36.20 -0.89 41.15
C ALA A 213 36.98 -1.10 39.83
N PRO A 214 38.31 -1.35 39.89
CA PRO A 214 39.16 -1.42 38.70
C PRO A 214 39.09 -2.80 37.99
N PRO A 215 39.22 -2.86 36.65
CA PRO A 215 39.55 -4.07 35.92
C PRO A 215 41.08 -4.33 35.85
N PRO A 216 41.51 -5.58 35.55
CA PRO A 216 42.79 -6.18 35.95
C PRO A 216 44.02 -5.72 35.13
N PRO A 217 45.25 -5.98 35.63
CA PRO A 217 46.47 -5.43 35.06
C PRO A 217 46.92 -6.23 33.84
N ASP A 218 46.93 -5.62 32.66
CA ASP A 218 48.12 -5.66 31.81
C ASP A 218 48.10 -4.59 30.70
N LEU A 219 49.30 -4.19 30.29
CA LEU A 219 49.67 -3.32 29.16
C LEU A 219 49.57 -1.80 29.35
N ALA A 220 50.52 -1.25 30.09
CA ALA A 220 51.32 -0.12 29.58
C ALA A 220 52.65 -0.01 30.33
N ALA A 221 53.73 -0.38 29.66
CA ALA A 221 55.08 -0.09 30.08
C ALA A 221 55.37 1.42 30.04
N ALA A 222 56.31 1.82 30.91
CA ALA A 222 57.13 3.03 30.91
C ALA A 222 56.58 4.30 31.59
N ALA A 223 56.95 4.44 32.87
CA ALA A 223 57.43 5.71 33.44
C ALA A 223 58.87 6.02 32.89
N PRO A 224 59.59 7.12 33.21
CA PRO A 224 59.39 8.10 34.29
C PRO A 224 59.69 9.57 33.82
N ALA A 225 59.84 10.66 34.58
CA ALA A 225 60.20 11.02 35.97
C ALA A 225 60.01 12.57 36.13
N PRO A 226 60.49 13.25 37.21
CA PRO A 226 60.10 13.26 38.64
C PRO A 226 59.82 14.75 39.09
N ALA A 227 59.66 15.20 40.35
CA ALA A 227 59.98 14.72 41.70
C ALA A 227 59.09 15.43 42.76
N ALA A 228 58.92 14.76 43.91
CA ALA A 228 58.35 15.27 45.17
C ALA A 228 59.39 16.13 45.95
N PRO A 229 59.13 16.77 47.13
CA PRO A 229 58.62 16.10 48.35
C PRO A 229 57.79 16.95 49.35
N GLY A 230 57.27 16.30 50.40
CA GLY A 230 57.15 16.92 51.73
C GLY A 230 55.77 16.89 52.39
N ALA A 231 55.48 15.81 53.11
CA ALA A 231 54.31 15.64 53.96
C ALA A 231 54.40 16.42 55.28
N GLN A 232 53.25 16.81 55.84
CA GLN A 232 53.03 16.72 57.29
C GLN A 232 51.53 16.71 57.67
N THR A 233 51.13 15.54 58.16
CA THR A 233 50.27 15.25 59.33
C THR A 233 48.85 15.80 59.45
N ALA A 234 47.94 14.83 59.53
CA ALA A 234 46.51 14.92 59.77
C ALA A 234 46.09 15.65 61.06
N ALA A 235 44.97 16.36 60.97
CA ALA A 235 44.03 16.63 62.06
C ALA A 235 42.65 16.03 61.71
N ALA A 236 41.90 15.68 62.75
CA ALA A 236 40.72 14.81 62.83
C ALA A 236 39.48 15.23 61.97
N PRO A 237 38.43 14.39 61.88
CA PRO A 237 37.57 14.27 60.71
C PRO A 237 36.69 15.50 60.51
N GLY A 238 36.85 16.16 59.36
CA GLY A 238 35.84 17.09 58.86
C GLY A 238 34.55 16.31 58.62
N ALA A 239 33.46 16.78 59.23
CA ALA A 239 32.13 16.18 59.15
C ALA A 239 31.80 15.71 57.73
N ALA A 240 31.14 14.54 57.61
CA ALA A 240 30.57 14.10 56.34
C ALA A 240 29.85 15.29 55.68
N PRO A 241 30.11 15.57 54.38
CA PRO A 241 29.58 16.75 53.72
C PRO A 241 28.08 16.83 53.99
N SER A 242 27.64 18.01 54.41
CA SER A 242 26.23 18.24 54.71
C SER A 242 25.40 17.87 53.48
N ALA A 243 24.15 17.43 53.70
CA ALA A 243 23.24 17.11 52.59
C ALA A 243 23.10 18.30 51.61
N GLU A 244 23.27 19.52 52.12
CA GLU A 244 23.26 20.75 51.32
C GLU A 244 24.49 20.87 50.38
N GLU A 245 25.69 20.50 50.85
CA GLU A 245 26.92 20.50 50.04
C GLU A 245 26.88 19.42 48.96
N LEU A 246 26.34 18.24 49.27
CA LEU A 246 26.15 17.16 48.29
C LEU A 246 25.14 17.54 47.20
N LEU A 247 24.01 18.16 47.57
CA LEU A 247 23.00 18.61 46.60
C LEU A 247 23.54 19.69 45.67
N ARG A 248 24.34 20.64 46.18
CA ARG A 248 25.04 21.64 45.34
C ARG A 248 26.04 20.99 44.39
N ALA A 249 26.83 20.02 44.86
CA ALA A 249 27.79 19.30 44.04
C ALA A 249 27.12 18.47 42.92
N LEU A 250 25.91 17.97 43.17
CA LEU A 250 25.05 17.30 42.18
C LEU A 250 24.30 18.27 41.25
N GLY A 251 24.52 19.57 41.37
CA GLY A 251 23.94 20.61 40.50
C GLY A 251 22.52 21.03 40.86
N TYR A 252 22.00 20.66 42.03
CA TYR A 252 20.68 21.11 42.48
C TYR A 252 20.74 22.57 42.93
N VAL A 253 19.64 23.29 42.75
CA VAL A 253 19.51 24.72 43.03
C VAL A 253 18.50 24.93 44.16
N ARG A 254 18.80 25.85 45.09
CA ARG A 254 17.91 26.18 46.20
C ARG A 254 16.80 27.14 45.76
N ALA A 255 15.55 26.78 46.00
CA ALA A 255 14.37 27.61 45.76
C ALA A 255 13.48 27.65 47.01
N GLY A 256 13.53 28.75 47.76
CA GLY A 256 12.97 28.83 49.11
C GLY A 256 13.69 27.87 50.07
N ASP A 257 12.92 27.06 50.79
CA ASP A 257 13.46 26.06 51.72
C ASP A 257 13.75 24.69 51.07
N ARG A 258 13.75 24.60 49.73
CA ARG A 258 13.93 23.33 48.99
C ARG A 258 15.09 23.32 48.01
N TRP A 259 15.55 22.11 47.69
CA TRP A 259 16.50 21.79 46.64
C TRP A 259 15.77 21.17 45.44
N LEU A 260 16.02 21.71 44.25
CA LEU A 260 15.41 21.29 42.99
C LEU A 260 16.50 21.00 41.97
N THR A 261 16.28 20.08 41.03
CA THR A 261 17.15 20.03 39.86
C THR A 261 17.03 21.36 39.08
N PRO A 262 18.04 21.76 38.29
CA PRO A 262 17.95 22.96 37.46
C PRO A 262 16.73 22.95 36.55
N GLN A 263 16.39 21.76 36.02
CA GLN A 263 15.25 21.53 35.15
C GLN A 263 13.91 21.65 35.89
N GLU A 264 13.77 21.07 37.09
CA GLU A 264 12.55 21.23 37.89
C GLU A 264 12.36 22.67 38.35
N LYS A 265 13.45 23.37 38.72
CA LYS A 265 13.38 24.79 39.04
C LYS A 265 12.88 25.59 37.83
N GLU A 266 13.42 25.32 36.65
CA GLU A 266 12.99 25.95 35.40
C GLU A 266 11.52 25.66 35.07
N TRP A 267 11.06 24.42 35.23
CA TRP A 267 9.67 24.03 35.03
C TRP A 267 8.72 24.70 36.02
N ILE A 268 9.09 24.73 37.30
CA ILE A 268 8.32 25.42 38.35
C ILE A 268 8.26 26.93 38.06
N ASP A 269 9.37 27.53 37.63
CA ASP A 269 9.41 28.95 37.26
C ASP A 269 8.55 29.25 36.02
N ARG A 270 8.41 28.29 35.11
CA ARG A 270 7.51 28.33 33.95
C ARG A 270 6.06 27.92 34.25
N GLY A 271 5.73 27.61 35.51
CA GLY A 271 4.37 27.30 35.95
C GLY A 271 3.89 25.88 35.68
N TYR A 272 4.79 24.94 35.39
CA TYR A 272 4.43 23.53 35.24
C TYR A 272 3.96 22.94 36.58
N VAL A 273 3.04 21.98 36.50
CA VAL A 273 2.41 21.32 37.65
C VAL A 273 2.66 19.82 37.58
N LEU A 274 3.02 19.21 38.70
CA LEU A 274 3.11 17.75 38.81
C LEU A 274 1.70 17.17 38.94
N TYR A 275 1.26 16.41 37.95
CA TYR A 275 -0.06 15.78 37.89
C TYR A 275 0.11 14.30 37.53
N ARG A 276 -0.31 13.39 38.42
CA ARG A 276 -0.17 11.92 38.25
C ARG A 276 1.25 11.49 37.87
N ASP A 277 2.23 11.92 38.67
CA ASP A 277 3.67 11.63 38.50
C ASP A 277 4.29 12.16 37.20
N ARG A 278 3.67 13.15 36.55
CA ARG A 278 4.16 13.80 35.33
C ARG A 278 4.12 15.32 35.44
N TRP A 279 5.16 15.99 34.98
CA TRP A 279 5.16 17.45 34.83
C TRP A 279 4.32 17.84 33.62
N LEU A 280 3.26 18.61 33.84
CA LEU A 280 2.39 19.16 32.80
C LEU A 280 2.56 20.68 32.74
N SER A 281 2.57 21.23 31.52
CA SER A 281 2.47 22.67 31.34
C SER A 281 1.08 23.18 31.79
N PRO A 282 0.92 24.49 32.07
CA PRO A 282 -0.40 25.06 32.35
C PRO A 282 -1.46 24.71 31.28
N ASP A 283 -1.07 24.71 30.01
CA ASP A 283 -1.97 24.41 28.89
C ASP A 283 -2.31 22.91 28.79
N ASP A 284 -1.35 22.04 29.09
CA ASP A 284 -1.59 20.58 29.10
C ASP A 284 -2.47 20.16 30.28
N LEU A 285 -2.25 20.76 31.46
CA LEU A 285 -3.12 20.55 32.62
C LEU A 285 -4.55 21.05 32.34
N ARG A 286 -4.69 22.24 31.75
CA ARG A 286 -5.97 22.80 31.31
C ARG A 286 -6.68 21.85 30.34
N ARG A 287 -5.96 21.31 29.35
CA ARG A 287 -6.49 20.35 28.38
C ARG A 287 -6.97 19.05 29.05
N GLU A 288 -6.16 18.47 29.94
CA GLU A 288 -6.50 17.25 30.68
C GLU A 288 -7.75 17.41 31.55
N VAL A 289 -7.89 18.54 32.25
CA VAL A 289 -9.07 18.82 33.08
C VAL A 289 -10.34 18.96 32.23
N LEU A 290 -10.27 19.68 31.12
CA LEU A 290 -11.41 19.86 30.21
C LEU A 290 -11.85 18.55 29.58
N LEU A 291 -10.90 17.71 29.16
CA LEU A 291 -11.20 16.37 28.64
C LEU A 291 -11.82 15.47 29.72
N ALA A 292 -11.32 15.52 30.95
CA ALA A 292 -11.86 14.74 32.06
C ALA A 292 -13.30 15.14 32.47
N GLU A 293 -13.70 16.39 32.18
CA GLU A 293 -15.06 16.91 32.37
C GLU A 293 -15.97 16.69 31.15
N GLY A 294 -15.50 15.96 30.12
CA GLY A 294 -16.30 15.61 28.95
C GLY A 294 -16.39 16.72 27.89
N PHE A 295 -15.52 17.73 27.95
CA PHE A 295 -15.38 18.74 26.91
C PHE A 295 -14.46 18.25 25.80
N VAL A 296 -14.68 18.79 24.61
CA VAL A 296 -13.95 18.46 23.38
C VAL A 296 -13.49 19.76 22.71
N PHE A 297 -12.32 19.72 22.08
CA PHE A 297 -11.77 20.85 21.35
C PHE A 297 -12.22 20.79 19.88
N HIS A 298 -12.90 21.84 19.40
CA HIS A 298 -13.41 21.92 18.03
C HIS A 298 -13.27 23.37 17.51
N ASP A 299 -12.69 23.53 16.33
CA ASP A 299 -12.50 24.82 15.63
C ASP A 299 -11.85 25.93 16.49
N GLY A 300 -10.81 25.55 17.24
CA GLY A 300 -10.07 26.47 18.11
C GLY A 300 -10.76 26.80 19.44
N ARG A 301 -11.86 26.11 19.79
CA ARG A 301 -12.68 26.38 20.99
C ARG A 301 -12.99 25.10 21.77
N TRP A 302 -13.09 25.22 23.09
CA TRP A 302 -13.60 24.15 23.96
C TRP A 302 -15.11 24.17 24.00
N MET A 303 -15.76 23.02 23.81
CA MET A 303 -17.21 22.89 23.90
C MET A 303 -17.63 21.53 24.43
N ALA A 304 -18.85 21.43 24.96
CA ALA A 304 -19.36 20.15 25.45
C ALA A 304 -19.54 19.17 24.27
N ARG A 305 -19.37 17.86 24.53
CA ARG A 305 -19.49 16.83 23.50
C ARG A 305 -20.83 16.88 22.76
N GLU A 306 -21.92 17.09 23.50
CA GLU A 306 -23.28 17.20 22.96
C GLU A 306 -23.47 18.45 22.08
N ASP A 307 -22.77 19.54 22.39
CA ASP A 307 -22.81 20.78 21.61
C ASP A 307 -22.02 20.63 20.31
N ARG A 308 -20.86 19.95 20.36
CA ARG A 308 -20.13 19.55 19.15
C ARG A 308 -20.97 18.66 18.25
N GLU A 309 -21.65 17.66 18.81
CA GLU A 309 -22.53 16.76 18.04
C GLU A 309 -23.69 17.51 17.40
N ARG A 310 -24.29 18.48 18.11
CA ARG A 310 -25.32 19.37 17.55
C ARG A 310 -24.77 20.32 16.49
N LEU A 311 -23.57 20.85 16.66
CA LEU A 311 -22.91 21.73 15.69
C LEU A 311 -22.56 20.97 14.40
N LEU A 312 -22.03 19.76 14.53
CA LEU A 312 -21.78 18.87 13.39
C LEU A 312 -23.08 18.44 12.68
N ALA A 313 -24.18 18.25 13.42
CA ALA A 313 -25.49 17.93 12.86
C ALA A 313 -26.20 19.12 12.18
N SER A 314 -25.84 20.35 12.57
CA SER A 314 -26.44 21.60 12.06
C SER A 314 -25.55 22.33 11.03
N ALA A 315 -24.32 21.86 10.82
CA ALA A 315 -23.45 22.40 9.79
C ALA A 315 -24.12 22.27 8.42
N PRO A 316 -24.19 23.36 7.63
CA PRO A 316 -24.71 23.27 6.27
C PRO A 316 -23.86 22.24 5.53
N ARG A 317 -24.49 21.31 4.80
CA ARG A 317 -23.80 20.46 3.83
C ARG A 317 -23.07 21.40 2.88
N GLN A 318 -21.78 21.60 3.08
CA GLN A 318 -20.94 22.19 2.06
C GLN A 318 -21.17 21.34 0.82
N THR A 319 -21.59 21.97 -0.26
CA THR A 319 -21.61 21.34 -1.58
C THR A 319 -20.16 21.01 -1.90
N GLY A 320 -19.76 19.80 -1.52
CA GLY A 320 -18.45 19.29 -1.81
C GLY A 320 -18.22 19.25 -3.32
N PRO A 321 -16.96 19.05 -3.74
CA PRO A 321 -16.61 18.78 -5.12
C PRO A 321 -17.59 17.78 -5.78
N ALA A 322 -18.00 18.08 -7.02
CA ALA A 322 -19.05 17.33 -7.72
C ALA A 322 -18.71 15.84 -7.92
N THR A 323 -17.42 15.47 -7.86
CA THR A 323 -16.93 14.09 -7.96
C THR A 323 -15.80 13.78 -6.95
N PRO A 324 -15.57 12.50 -6.59
CA PRO A 324 -14.40 12.08 -5.79
C PRO A 324 -13.05 12.54 -6.38
N ARG A 325 -12.95 12.58 -7.72
CA ARG A 325 -11.77 13.11 -8.43
C ARG A 325 -11.53 14.57 -8.11
N ASP A 326 -12.57 15.39 -8.11
CA ASP A 326 -12.44 16.83 -7.85
C ASP A 326 -12.04 17.09 -6.39
N ALA A 327 -12.52 16.26 -5.45
CA ALA A 327 -12.08 16.27 -4.05
C ALA A 327 -10.59 15.96 -3.94
N LEU A 328 -10.19 14.91 -4.65
CA LEU A 328 -8.83 14.54 -5.01
C LEU A 328 -7.93 15.72 -5.35
N ALA A 329 -8.25 16.29 -6.50
CA ALA A 329 -7.45 17.31 -7.14
C ALA A 329 -7.44 18.62 -6.35
N ALA A 330 -8.49 18.93 -5.59
CA ALA A 330 -8.52 20.09 -4.70
C ALA A 330 -7.61 19.88 -3.49
N ALA A 331 -7.72 18.73 -2.81
CA ALA A 331 -6.91 18.42 -1.63
C ALA A 331 -5.40 18.45 -1.95
N LEU A 332 -4.99 17.89 -3.10
CA LEU A 332 -3.58 17.91 -3.51
C LEU A 332 -3.10 19.30 -3.96
N ARG A 333 -3.94 20.11 -4.64
CA ARG A 333 -3.60 21.50 -5.04
C ARG A 333 -3.41 22.44 -3.86
N ASP A 334 -4.12 22.18 -2.77
CA ASP A 334 -4.07 23.03 -1.57
C ASP A 334 -2.92 22.66 -0.61
N LEU A 335 -2.06 21.71 -0.98
CA LEU A 335 -0.86 21.42 -0.22
C LEU A 335 0.21 22.50 -0.44
N VAL A 336 0.77 22.99 0.65
CA VAL A 336 1.91 23.89 0.69
C VAL A 336 3.13 23.10 1.11
N VAL A 337 4.15 23.04 0.25
CA VAL A 337 5.41 22.35 0.54
C VAL A 337 6.24 23.20 1.49
N GLY A 338 6.62 22.67 2.66
CA GLY A 338 7.47 23.33 3.64
C GLY A 338 8.96 23.28 3.32
N GLU A 339 9.75 23.87 4.21
CA GLU A 339 11.22 23.75 4.15
C GLU A 339 11.66 22.31 4.50
N PRO A 340 12.67 21.77 3.80
CA PRO A 340 13.14 20.42 4.09
C PRO A 340 13.94 20.35 5.38
N ASP A 341 13.71 19.29 6.15
CA ASP A 341 14.67 18.79 7.11
C ASP A 341 15.59 17.76 6.42
N GLU A 342 16.89 18.03 6.41
CA GLU A 342 17.89 17.13 5.78
C GLU A 342 18.62 16.29 6.82
N GLU A 343 18.59 14.97 6.68
CA GLU A 343 19.42 14.04 7.45
C GLU A 343 20.17 13.11 6.49
N ASP A 344 21.48 13.35 6.35
CA ASP A 344 22.39 12.58 5.49
C ASP A 344 22.00 12.55 4.00
N LEU A 345 21.55 11.40 3.45
CA LEU A 345 21.09 11.27 2.06
C LEU A 345 19.57 11.40 1.92
N LEU A 346 18.86 11.84 2.97
CA LEU A 346 17.41 11.99 2.99
C LEU A 346 17.01 13.45 3.27
N ALA A 347 16.20 14.01 2.38
CA ALA A 347 15.50 15.28 2.61
C ALA A 347 14.01 14.99 2.86
N VAL A 348 13.43 15.58 3.91
CA VAL A 348 12.03 15.37 4.29
C VAL A 348 11.31 16.71 4.24
N TYR A 349 10.34 16.83 3.35
CA TYR A 349 9.54 18.03 3.15
C TYR A 349 8.18 17.83 3.83
N PRO A 350 7.83 18.61 4.87
CA PRO A 350 6.48 18.61 5.40
C PRO A 350 5.51 19.20 4.36
N LEU A 351 4.32 18.61 4.26
CA LEU A 351 3.24 19.10 3.40
C LEU A 351 2.11 19.64 4.28
N TYR A 352 1.84 20.92 4.15
CA TYR A 352 0.84 21.62 4.96
C TYR A 352 -0.46 21.79 4.18
N ALA A 353 -1.60 21.58 4.84
CA ALA A 353 -2.87 22.10 4.34
C ALA A 353 -2.91 23.63 4.50
N ARG A 354 -3.59 24.34 3.59
CA ARG A 354 -3.81 25.80 3.72
C ARG A 354 -4.48 26.17 5.04
N THR A 355 -5.40 25.33 5.49
CA THR A 355 -6.17 25.49 6.74
C THR A 355 -6.03 24.24 7.59
N THR A 356 -6.28 24.36 8.90
CA THR A 356 -6.39 23.19 9.77
C THR A 356 -7.56 22.33 9.29
N LEU A 357 -7.29 21.05 9.03
CA LEU A 357 -8.31 20.08 8.65
C LEU A 357 -8.89 19.43 9.91
N PRO A 358 -10.21 19.16 9.95
CA PRO A 358 -10.83 18.47 11.07
C PRO A 358 -10.33 17.02 11.18
N ASP A 359 -10.44 16.46 12.38
CA ASP A 359 -10.16 15.04 12.57
C ASP A 359 -11.15 14.18 11.78
N GLU A 360 -10.62 13.12 11.18
CA GLU A 360 -11.42 12.10 10.50
C GLU A 360 -11.83 10.96 11.44
N PRO A 361 -12.92 10.25 11.14
CA PRO A 361 -13.42 9.17 11.99
C PRO A 361 -12.57 7.90 11.95
N TRP A 362 -11.52 7.85 11.13
CA TRP A 362 -10.74 6.63 10.88
C TRP A 362 -9.68 6.34 11.95
N ILE A 363 -9.37 5.07 12.12
CA ILE A 363 -8.25 4.57 12.92
C ILE A 363 -7.30 3.77 12.02
N LEU A 364 -5.99 3.91 12.20
CA LEU A 364 -5.02 3.10 11.45
C LEU A 364 -4.80 1.73 12.11
N LEU A 365 -4.40 0.74 11.30
CA LEU A 365 -4.26 -0.66 11.71
C LEU A 365 -3.45 -0.87 12.99
N ASP A 366 -2.25 -0.32 13.04
CA ASP A 366 -1.37 -0.42 14.20
C ASP A 366 -1.99 0.16 15.49
N ALA A 367 -2.68 1.29 15.40
CA ALA A 367 -3.39 1.87 16.55
C ALA A 367 -4.58 0.98 16.98
N ALA A 368 -5.28 0.39 16.02
CA ALA A 368 -6.41 -0.50 16.27
C ALA A 368 -6.00 -1.86 16.85
N LEU A 369 -4.88 -2.43 16.38
CA LEU A 369 -4.30 -3.66 16.91
C LEU A 369 -3.80 -3.45 18.35
N ARG A 370 -3.12 -2.33 18.66
CA ARG A 370 -2.76 -1.98 20.03
C ARG A 370 -3.96 -1.75 20.95
N ALA A 371 -5.05 -1.22 20.41
CA ALA A 371 -6.31 -1.06 21.13
C ALA A 371 -7.07 -2.39 21.32
N GLY A 372 -6.64 -3.48 20.66
CA GLY A 372 -7.32 -4.78 20.71
C GLY A 372 -8.69 -4.77 20.01
N THR A 373 -8.98 -3.77 19.17
CA THR A 373 -10.28 -3.63 18.50
C THR A 373 -10.33 -4.32 17.13
N VAL A 374 -9.19 -4.80 16.63
CA VAL A 374 -9.06 -5.40 15.30
C VAL A 374 -8.34 -6.75 15.41
N GLU A 375 -8.70 -7.69 14.54
CA GLU A 375 -8.01 -8.97 14.36
C GLU A 375 -7.74 -9.17 12.86
N ILE A 376 -6.52 -9.56 12.48
CA ILE A 376 -6.21 -9.98 11.10
C ILE A 376 -5.80 -11.44 11.10
N ARG A 377 -6.43 -12.22 10.21
CA ARG A 377 -6.17 -13.65 10.01
C ARG A 377 -5.75 -13.97 8.58
N ASP A 378 -4.79 -14.88 8.49
CA ASP A 378 -4.24 -15.41 7.26
C ASP A 378 -5.11 -16.52 6.70
N GLU A 379 -5.28 -16.51 5.39
CA GLU A 379 -5.90 -17.60 4.66
C GLU A 379 -4.84 -18.33 3.83
N LYS A 380 -4.68 -19.63 4.09
CA LYS A 380 -3.65 -20.45 3.42
C LYS A 380 -3.79 -20.33 1.90
N ARG A 381 -2.68 -19.96 1.25
CA ARG A 381 -2.57 -19.84 -0.22
C ARG A 381 -3.52 -18.81 -0.85
N SER A 382 -4.03 -17.87 -0.06
CA SER A 382 -4.84 -16.74 -0.56
C SER A 382 -3.97 -15.53 -0.91
N ARG A 383 -4.45 -14.72 -1.88
CA ARG A 383 -3.96 -13.35 -2.13
C ARG A 383 -4.66 -12.31 -1.24
N HIS A 384 -5.41 -12.78 -0.26
CA HIS A 384 -6.13 -11.95 0.69
C HIS A 384 -5.88 -12.45 2.12
N VAL A 385 -5.97 -11.54 3.07
CA VAL A 385 -6.12 -11.82 4.50
C VAL A 385 -7.48 -11.30 4.95
N LYS A 386 -8.00 -11.86 6.05
CA LYS A 386 -9.28 -11.45 6.62
C LYS A 386 -9.03 -10.47 7.75
N ALA A 387 -9.60 -9.27 7.64
CA ALA A 387 -9.59 -8.27 8.70
C ALA A 387 -10.97 -8.18 9.37
N ARG A 388 -10.98 -8.24 10.71
CA ARG A 388 -12.13 -8.01 11.56
C ARG A 388 -11.96 -6.68 12.28
N ASN A 389 -12.97 -5.83 12.23
CA ASN A 389 -13.01 -4.58 12.99
C ASN A 389 -14.15 -4.62 14.01
N GLY A 390 -13.83 -4.99 15.25
CA GLY A 390 -14.75 -4.95 16.38
C GLY A 390 -14.85 -3.57 17.06
N GLY A 391 -14.10 -2.58 16.57
CA GLY A 391 -14.13 -1.21 17.10
C GLY A 391 -15.33 -0.39 16.63
N ASP A 392 -15.46 0.79 17.22
CA ASP A 392 -16.50 1.80 16.93
C ASP A 392 -16.12 2.77 15.80
N ARG A 393 -14.87 2.70 15.32
CA ARG A 393 -14.33 3.53 14.23
C ARG A 393 -13.98 2.69 13.00
N PRO A 394 -14.20 3.17 11.77
CA PRO A 394 -13.73 2.47 10.59
C PRO A 394 -12.20 2.41 10.57
N LEU A 395 -11.68 1.23 10.26
CA LEU A 395 -10.26 0.92 10.19
C LEU A 395 -9.75 1.23 8.77
N LEU A 396 -8.73 2.07 8.66
CA LEU A 396 -7.98 2.29 7.43
C LEU A 396 -6.66 1.53 7.49
N ILE A 397 -6.49 0.53 6.62
CA ILE A 397 -5.26 -0.23 6.45
C ILE A 397 -4.52 0.36 5.26
N LEU A 398 -3.23 0.69 5.43
CA LEU A 398 -2.47 1.41 4.40
C LEU A 398 -1.81 0.45 3.40
N ALA A 399 -1.76 0.84 2.13
CA ALA A 399 -0.98 0.16 1.10
C ALA A 399 0.50 0.11 1.50
N GLY A 400 1.10 -1.06 1.42
CA GLY A 400 2.47 -1.30 1.87
C GLY A 400 2.63 -1.58 3.36
N GLU A 401 1.56 -1.59 4.16
CA GLU A 401 1.65 -1.95 5.57
C GLU A 401 2.08 -3.42 5.72
N LEU A 402 3.07 -3.64 6.60
CA LEU A 402 3.63 -4.97 6.83
C LEU A 402 2.85 -5.69 7.94
N LEU A 403 2.51 -6.95 7.67
CA LEU A 403 1.87 -7.86 8.60
C LEU A 403 2.87 -8.95 8.95
N SER A 404 3.29 -8.99 10.22
CA SER A 404 4.26 -9.98 10.70
C SER A 404 3.52 -11.16 11.33
N GLY A 405 3.97 -12.38 11.06
CA GLY A 405 3.36 -13.61 11.58
C GLY A 405 2.57 -14.36 10.52
N GLY A 406 1.36 -14.84 10.88
CA GLY A 406 0.54 -15.70 10.04
C GLY A 406 1.28 -16.94 9.55
N HIS A 407 0.85 -17.49 8.42
CA HIS A 407 1.60 -18.57 7.77
C HIS A 407 2.89 -18.04 7.14
N GLN A 408 2.95 -16.76 6.81
CA GLN A 408 4.03 -16.06 6.12
C GLN A 408 3.81 -14.55 6.29
N ASP A 409 4.87 -13.77 6.47
CA ASP A 409 4.73 -12.31 6.54
C ASP A 409 4.09 -11.76 5.25
N ARG A 410 3.25 -10.73 5.36
CA ARG A 410 2.51 -10.15 4.23
C ARG A 410 2.77 -8.65 4.11
N VAL A 411 2.58 -8.13 2.89
CA VAL A 411 2.49 -6.69 2.61
C VAL A 411 1.12 -6.39 2.02
N VAL A 412 0.45 -5.38 2.54
CA VAL A 412 -0.87 -4.94 2.06
C VAL A 412 -0.75 -4.33 0.67
N ALA A 413 -1.62 -4.73 -0.25
CA ALA A 413 -1.53 -4.35 -1.66
C ALA A 413 -2.04 -2.93 -1.92
N HIS A 414 -3.15 -2.58 -1.30
CA HIS A 414 -3.88 -1.34 -1.53
C HIS A 414 -4.42 -0.80 -0.21
N ASP A 415 -4.73 0.49 -0.18
CA ASP A 415 -5.46 1.07 0.95
C ASP A 415 -6.83 0.38 1.06
N THR A 416 -7.17 -0.14 2.24
CA THR A 416 -8.42 -0.85 2.49
C THR A 416 -9.14 -0.23 3.68
N LEU A 417 -10.44 0.04 3.53
CA LEU A 417 -11.29 0.55 4.60
C LEU A 417 -12.16 -0.59 5.12
N VAL A 418 -12.06 -0.90 6.41
CA VAL A 418 -12.89 -1.90 7.07
C VAL A 418 -13.87 -1.18 8.01
N PRO A 419 -15.20 -1.24 7.78
CA PRO A 419 -16.19 -0.50 8.56
C PRO A 419 -16.17 -0.88 10.03
N ALA A 420 -16.64 0.02 10.89
CA ALA A 420 -16.82 -0.28 12.32
C ALA A 420 -17.79 -1.45 12.51
N GLY A 421 -17.50 -2.35 13.44
CA GLY A 421 -18.31 -3.54 13.73
C GLY A 421 -18.32 -4.62 12.64
N ARG A 422 -17.51 -4.49 11.58
CA ARG A 422 -17.43 -5.47 10.48
C ARG A 422 -16.72 -6.75 10.96
N GLU A 423 -17.36 -7.90 10.78
CA GLU A 423 -16.77 -9.19 11.19
C GLU A 423 -15.60 -9.62 10.33
N TRP A 424 -15.75 -9.74 9.01
CA TRP A 424 -14.64 -10.11 8.13
C TRP A 424 -14.71 -9.34 6.82
N SER A 425 -13.56 -8.77 6.44
CA SER A 425 -13.33 -8.10 5.16
C SER A 425 -12.05 -8.63 4.52
N ASP A 426 -12.06 -8.72 3.20
CA ASP A 426 -10.89 -9.15 2.41
C ASP A 426 -9.92 -7.99 2.24
N VAL A 427 -8.67 -8.21 2.63
CA VAL A 427 -7.56 -7.28 2.43
C VAL A 427 -6.58 -7.91 1.47
N ALA A 428 -6.39 -7.31 0.31
CA ALA A 428 -5.46 -7.81 -0.70
C ALA A 428 -4.01 -7.69 -0.21
N VAL A 429 -3.21 -8.74 -0.39
CA VAL A 429 -1.83 -8.82 0.09
C VAL A 429 -0.90 -9.54 -0.88
N TYR A 430 0.40 -9.30 -0.74
CA TYR A 430 1.46 -10.15 -1.28
C TYR A 430 2.26 -10.79 -0.15
N CYS A 431 2.91 -11.91 -0.46
CA CYS A 431 3.84 -12.56 0.46
C CYS A 431 5.12 -11.73 0.58
N ALA A 432 5.51 -11.36 1.80
CA ALA A 432 6.70 -10.57 2.09
C ALA A 432 7.87 -11.42 2.65
N GLU A 433 7.78 -12.75 2.57
CA GLU A 433 8.79 -13.68 3.13
C GLU A 433 8.88 -14.98 2.32
N ALA A 434 9.75 -15.07 1.32
CA ALA A 434 9.74 -16.18 0.35
C ALA A 434 9.94 -17.58 0.96
N GLY A 435 10.77 -17.70 2.01
CA GLY A 435 11.21 -18.98 2.57
C GLY A 435 10.30 -19.59 3.63
N ARG A 436 9.16 -18.95 3.98
CA ARG A 436 8.19 -19.47 4.96
C ARG A 436 6.82 -19.66 4.31
N GLY A 437 6.36 -20.90 4.18
CA GLY A 437 5.05 -21.24 3.60
C GLY A 437 4.06 -21.92 4.56
N SER A 438 4.47 -22.16 5.80
CA SER A 438 3.69 -22.88 6.81
C SER A 438 4.03 -22.40 8.22
N GLY A 439 3.61 -21.18 8.57
CA GLY A 439 3.62 -20.69 9.94
C GLY A 439 2.65 -21.46 10.86
N LYS A 440 2.88 -21.39 12.17
CA LYS A 440 2.12 -22.13 13.19
C LYS A 440 0.84 -21.42 13.63
N THR A 441 0.63 -20.19 13.19
CA THR A 441 -0.50 -19.35 13.54
C THR A 441 -1.10 -18.76 12.26
N ASP A 442 -2.40 -18.52 12.28
CA ASP A 442 -3.11 -17.73 11.27
C ASP A 442 -3.18 -16.25 11.65
N ARG A 443 -2.73 -15.83 12.84
CA ARG A 443 -2.84 -14.43 13.28
C ARG A 443 -1.64 -13.59 12.86
N PHE A 444 -1.93 -12.34 12.54
CA PHE A 444 -0.91 -11.32 12.31
C PHE A 444 -0.83 -10.32 13.45
N GLU A 445 0.38 -9.80 13.64
CA GLU A 445 0.65 -8.61 14.44
C GLU A 445 1.06 -7.46 13.51
N ALA A 446 0.86 -6.22 13.97
CA ALA A 446 1.37 -5.05 13.28
C ALA A 446 2.90 -5.12 13.26
N ALA A 447 3.50 -5.11 12.07
CA ALA A 447 4.93 -4.90 11.97
C ALA A 447 5.25 -3.40 12.14
N PRO A 448 6.46 -3.04 12.59
CA PRO A 448 6.79 -1.66 12.95
C PRO A 448 7.00 -0.72 11.75
N ALA A 449 6.65 -1.12 10.51
CA ALA A 449 7.01 -0.35 9.32
C ALA A 449 6.03 -0.55 8.14
N LEU A 450 6.02 0.43 7.23
CA LEU A 450 5.57 0.23 5.85
C LEU A 450 6.73 -0.39 5.03
N ALA A 451 6.40 -1.03 3.91
CA ALA A 451 7.41 -1.45 2.93
C ALA A 451 8.11 -0.22 2.31
N PRO A 452 9.41 -0.32 1.95
CA PRO A 452 10.13 0.73 1.23
C PRO A 452 9.38 1.17 -0.05
N PRO A 453 9.39 2.47 -0.41
CA PRO A 453 8.59 2.99 -1.54
C PRO A 453 8.80 2.28 -2.88
N ASP A 454 10.01 1.83 -3.18
CA ASP A 454 10.32 1.11 -4.41
C ASP A 454 9.76 -0.33 -4.43
N LEU A 455 9.62 -0.98 -3.27
CA LEU A 455 8.88 -2.25 -3.16
C LEU A 455 7.37 -2.04 -3.22
N ARG A 456 6.86 -0.95 -2.65
CA ARG A 456 5.43 -0.57 -2.76
C ARG A 456 5.04 -0.28 -4.21
N SER A 457 5.95 0.31 -4.99
CA SER A 457 5.72 0.57 -6.41
C SER A 457 5.50 -0.74 -7.20
N LEU A 458 6.24 -1.81 -6.88
CA LEU A 458 6.04 -3.14 -7.49
C LEU A 458 4.67 -3.73 -7.16
N VAL A 459 4.21 -3.53 -5.92
CA VAL A 459 2.90 -3.99 -5.45
C VAL A 459 1.78 -3.20 -6.11
N ALA A 460 1.92 -1.87 -6.20
CA ALA A 460 0.91 -0.98 -6.77
C ALA A 460 0.64 -1.22 -8.27
N VAL A 461 1.65 -1.64 -9.03
CA VAL A 461 1.50 -2.01 -10.45
C VAL A 461 1.14 -3.48 -10.69
N ASP A 462 0.90 -4.26 -9.63
CA ASP A 462 0.75 -5.72 -9.68
C ASP A 462 1.87 -6.39 -10.49
N ALA A 463 3.13 -6.08 -10.17
CA ALA A 463 4.29 -6.69 -10.83
C ALA A 463 4.41 -8.21 -10.56
N GLY A 464 3.56 -8.76 -9.69
CA GLY A 464 3.51 -10.16 -9.33
C GLY A 464 4.45 -10.56 -8.19
N GLN A 465 4.13 -11.72 -7.59
CA GLN A 465 4.84 -12.26 -6.42
C GLN A 465 6.36 -12.45 -6.62
N PRO A 466 6.86 -12.95 -7.77
CA PRO A 466 8.30 -13.13 -7.97
C PRO A 466 9.08 -11.81 -8.03
N ALA A 467 8.47 -10.75 -8.60
CA ALA A 467 9.11 -9.44 -8.68
C ALA A 467 9.30 -8.83 -7.28
N LEU A 468 8.28 -8.95 -6.41
CA LEU A 468 8.37 -8.51 -5.03
C LEU A 468 9.46 -9.27 -4.25
N TRP A 469 9.51 -10.60 -4.35
CA TRP A 469 10.55 -11.39 -3.68
C TRP A 469 11.96 -11.07 -4.16
N SER A 470 12.15 -10.87 -5.47
CA SER A 470 13.43 -10.40 -6.02
C SER A 470 13.80 -9.04 -5.46
N GLY A 471 12.82 -8.12 -5.34
CA GLY A 471 13.00 -6.83 -4.69
C GLY A 471 13.44 -6.93 -3.23
N ILE A 472 12.77 -7.76 -2.44
CA ILE A 472 13.11 -7.99 -1.02
C ILE A 472 14.52 -8.55 -0.89
N ARG A 473 14.87 -9.56 -1.69
CA ARG A 473 16.22 -10.14 -1.70
C ARG A 473 17.29 -9.08 -1.98
N ARG A 474 17.08 -8.21 -2.98
CA ARG A 474 18.01 -7.12 -3.30
C ARG A 474 18.23 -6.17 -2.12
N HIS A 475 17.18 -5.86 -1.36
CA HIS A 475 17.33 -5.01 -0.16
C HIS A 475 18.16 -5.70 0.91
N LEU A 476 17.88 -6.98 1.18
CA LEU A 476 18.62 -7.77 2.15
C LEU A 476 20.10 -7.87 1.76
N ASP A 477 20.39 -8.18 0.49
CA ASP A 477 21.75 -8.31 -0.03
C ASP A 477 22.51 -6.99 -0.02
N ALA A 478 21.88 -5.89 -0.45
CA ALA A 478 22.48 -4.55 -0.44
C ALA A 478 22.93 -4.11 0.96
N LEU A 479 22.22 -4.57 2.00
CA LEU A 479 22.53 -4.27 3.40
C LEU A 479 23.32 -5.39 4.10
N ALA A 480 23.71 -6.43 3.37
CA ALA A 480 24.35 -7.64 3.90
C ALA A 480 23.58 -8.28 5.08
N ILE A 481 22.25 -8.20 5.06
CA ILE A 481 21.36 -8.77 6.08
C ILE A 481 21.08 -10.23 5.73
N ARG A 482 21.41 -11.14 6.65
CA ARG A 482 21.08 -12.56 6.52
C ARG A 482 19.70 -12.83 7.11
N SER A 483 18.75 -13.19 6.24
CA SER A 483 17.42 -13.66 6.62
C SER A 483 17.24 -15.11 6.15
N PRO A 484 17.05 -16.10 7.04
CA PRO A 484 16.84 -17.50 6.64
C PRO A 484 15.64 -17.73 5.72
N THR A 485 14.61 -16.88 5.84
CA THR A 485 13.35 -16.99 5.11
C THR A 485 13.09 -15.84 4.14
N ASP A 486 14.07 -14.94 3.95
CA ASP A 486 13.91 -13.73 3.13
C ASP A 486 12.71 -12.85 3.54
N SER A 487 12.44 -12.75 4.84
CA SER A 487 11.44 -11.83 5.37
C SER A 487 11.89 -10.38 5.15
N LEU A 488 10.98 -9.57 4.62
CA LEU A 488 11.15 -8.12 4.56
C LEU A 488 11.25 -7.50 5.97
N CYS A 489 10.61 -8.10 6.98
CA CYS A 489 10.68 -7.63 8.37
C CYS A 489 12.12 -7.68 8.92
N ALA A 490 12.99 -8.54 8.37
CA ALA A 490 14.40 -8.63 8.79
C ALA A 490 15.18 -7.32 8.58
N LEU A 491 14.75 -6.46 7.63
CA LEU A 491 15.31 -5.12 7.44
C LEU A 491 15.20 -4.27 8.70
N TYR A 492 14.08 -4.38 9.42
CA TYR A 492 13.78 -3.53 10.57
C TYR A 492 14.27 -4.11 11.90
N ALA A 493 14.62 -5.39 11.93
CA ALA A 493 15.12 -6.07 13.11
C ALA A 493 16.66 -6.01 13.23
N SER A 494 17.39 -5.87 12.13
CA SER A 494 18.85 -6.03 12.08
C SER A 494 19.52 -5.17 11.02
N GLY A 495 20.85 -5.15 11.00
CA GLY A 495 21.64 -4.37 10.03
C GLY A 495 21.63 -2.87 10.32
N PRO A 496 21.83 -2.01 9.29
CA PRO A 496 22.00 -0.57 9.49
C PRO A 496 20.68 0.22 9.65
N VAL A 497 19.52 -0.40 9.35
CA VAL A 497 18.22 0.30 9.36
C VAL A 497 17.79 0.73 10.78
N PRO A 498 17.90 -0.09 11.84
CA PRO A 498 17.47 0.33 13.18
C PRO A 498 18.26 1.53 13.73
N GLU A 499 19.57 1.60 13.44
CA GLU A 499 20.40 2.74 13.82
C GLU A 499 19.99 4.00 13.06
N ARG A 500 19.74 3.87 11.76
CA ARG A 500 19.26 4.96 10.91
C ARG A 500 17.90 5.46 11.36
N LEU A 501 16.97 4.57 11.66
CA LEU A 501 15.65 4.90 12.16
C LEU A 501 15.76 5.72 13.45
N ARG A 502 16.57 5.28 14.43
CA ARG A 502 16.80 6.05 15.66
C ARG A 502 17.37 7.44 15.39
N ALA A 503 18.23 7.60 14.38
CA ALA A 503 18.76 8.91 14.00
C ALA A 503 17.66 9.82 13.44
N LEU A 504 16.83 9.30 12.54
CA LEU A 504 15.68 10.03 12.00
C LEU A 504 14.65 10.35 13.09
N GLU A 505 14.35 9.43 14.01
CA GLU A 505 13.41 9.65 15.12
C GLU A 505 13.87 10.79 16.02
N ARG A 506 15.16 10.86 16.35
CA ARG A 506 15.70 11.96 17.16
C ARG A 506 15.55 13.32 16.50
N ARG A 507 15.62 13.37 15.17
CA ARG A 507 15.63 14.64 14.42
C ARG A 507 14.28 15.06 13.87
N LEU A 508 13.43 14.08 13.52
CA LEU A 508 12.19 14.28 12.79
C LEU A 508 10.97 13.69 13.52
N GLY A 509 11.15 13.06 14.69
CA GLY A 509 10.06 12.43 15.43
C GLY A 509 8.92 13.40 15.77
N ASP A 510 9.25 14.68 16.00
CA ASP A 510 8.32 15.76 16.31
C ASP A 510 7.75 16.47 15.07
N LEU A 511 8.22 16.15 13.86
CA LEU A 511 7.87 16.86 12.63
C LEU A 511 6.36 17.02 12.42
N PRO A 512 5.51 15.97 12.58
CA PRO A 512 4.06 16.13 12.46
C PRO A 512 3.44 17.06 13.51
N THR A 513 4.10 17.27 14.66
CA THR A 513 3.59 18.12 15.75
C THR A 513 4.08 19.56 15.71
N ARG A 514 5.07 19.88 14.85
CA ARG A 514 5.61 21.24 14.69
C ARG A 514 4.56 22.22 14.17
N ASP A 515 3.66 21.77 13.30
CA ASP A 515 2.52 22.54 12.78
C ASP A 515 1.30 21.61 12.64
N VAL A 516 0.17 22.01 13.23
CA VAL A 516 -1.09 21.24 13.18
C VAL A 516 -1.65 21.07 11.76
N ARG A 517 -1.21 21.92 10.82
CA ARG A 517 -1.57 21.84 9.40
C ARG A 517 -0.75 20.81 8.64
N THR A 518 0.24 20.17 9.26
CA THR A 518 1.05 19.14 8.60
C THR A 518 0.18 17.93 8.32
N VAL A 519 -0.12 17.65 7.06
CA VAL A 519 -1.02 16.54 6.67
C VAL A 519 -0.30 15.51 5.80
N GLY A 520 0.92 15.78 5.39
CA GLY A 520 1.72 14.85 4.62
C GLY A 520 3.21 15.14 4.69
N VAL A 521 3.96 14.29 4.02
CA VAL A 521 5.42 14.36 3.93
C VAL A 521 5.87 13.91 2.54
N ALA A 522 6.88 14.56 1.99
CA ALA A 522 7.57 14.11 0.79
C ALA A 522 9.03 13.79 1.11
N PHE A 523 9.52 12.68 0.59
CA PHE A 523 10.88 12.18 0.81
C PHE A 523 11.71 12.35 -0.43
N GLY A 524 12.88 12.97 -0.33
CA GLY A 524 13.89 13.03 -1.39
C GLY A 524 15.16 12.27 -0.98
N SER A 525 15.78 11.57 -1.92
CA SER A 525 17.11 10.97 -1.71
C SER A 525 17.90 10.93 -3.00
N GLY A 526 19.16 11.37 -2.94
CA GLY A 526 19.97 11.44 -4.14
C GLY A 526 19.31 12.32 -5.23
N ARG A 527 19.34 11.87 -6.50
CA ARG A 527 18.93 12.64 -7.70
C ARG A 527 17.42 12.84 -7.88
N GLY A 528 16.59 12.48 -6.92
CA GLY A 528 15.14 12.59 -7.10
C GLY A 528 14.32 12.52 -5.83
N LEU A 529 13.05 12.91 -5.97
CA LEU A 529 12.01 12.63 -5.00
C LEU A 529 11.70 11.11 -5.02
N ILE A 530 11.47 10.51 -3.86
CA ILE A 530 11.20 9.09 -3.66
C ILE A 530 9.70 8.84 -3.70
N ALA A 531 8.98 9.48 -2.78
CA ALA A 531 7.54 9.37 -2.61
C ALA A 531 6.99 10.55 -1.79
N ALA A 532 5.69 10.78 -1.88
CA ALA A 532 4.95 11.65 -0.98
C ALA A 532 3.75 10.89 -0.39
N GLU A 533 3.59 11.00 0.93
CA GLU A 533 2.44 10.48 1.66
C GLU A 533 1.56 11.65 2.10
N CYS A 534 0.29 11.64 1.71
CA CYS A 534 -0.68 12.65 2.09
C CYS A 534 -1.83 11.99 2.85
N PHE A 535 -2.17 12.51 4.02
CA PHE A 535 -3.25 12.01 4.87
C PHE A 535 -4.38 13.03 4.98
N ALA A 536 -5.58 12.54 5.26
CA ALA A 536 -6.77 13.38 5.46
C ALA A 536 -6.63 14.42 6.58
N SER A 537 -5.82 14.12 7.59
CA SER A 537 -5.67 14.93 8.79
C SER A 537 -4.30 14.72 9.43
N ASN A 538 -3.85 15.70 10.20
CA ASN A 538 -2.63 15.61 10.99
C ASN A 538 -2.69 14.45 12.00
N THR A 539 -3.88 14.12 12.52
CA THR A 539 -4.08 12.99 13.43
C THR A 539 -3.74 11.64 12.79
N LEU A 540 -4.09 11.43 11.52
CA LEU A 540 -3.71 10.20 10.80
C LEU A 540 -2.21 10.18 10.47
N LEU A 541 -1.65 11.31 10.04
CA LEU A 541 -0.19 11.42 9.82
C LEU A 541 0.57 11.06 11.10
N ARG A 542 0.19 11.59 12.26
CA ARG A 542 0.83 11.26 13.56
C ARG A 542 0.76 9.76 13.88
N GLN A 543 -0.36 9.10 13.59
CA GLN A 543 -0.50 7.66 13.78
C GLN A 543 0.35 6.83 12.81
N ALA A 544 0.55 7.31 11.58
CA ALA A 544 1.36 6.65 10.55
C ALA A 544 2.86 6.94 10.68
N TRP A 545 3.22 8.08 11.30
CA TRP A 545 4.56 8.66 11.24
C TRP A 545 5.69 7.70 11.59
N PRO A 546 5.62 6.89 12.68
CA PRO A 546 6.70 5.95 12.98
C PRO A 546 6.95 4.94 11.85
N ARG A 547 5.88 4.44 11.21
CA ARG A 547 5.98 3.45 10.13
C ARG A 547 6.44 4.06 8.81
N VAL A 548 6.01 5.29 8.53
CA VAL A 548 6.47 6.07 7.36
C VAL A 548 7.96 6.37 7.50
N LEU A 549 8.42 6.78 8.69
CA LEU A 549 9.83 7.07 8.97
C LEU A 549 10.69 5.81 8.88
N ALA A 550 10.18 4.66 9.35
CA ALA A 550 10.84 3.37 9.18
C ALA A 550 11.05 3.02 7.69
N ALA A 551 10.02 3.15 6.85
CA ALA A 551 10.15 2.91 5.42
C ALA A 551 11.16 3.84 4.74
N ALA A 552 11.18 5.12 5.13
CA ALA A 552 12.17 6.09 4.65
C ALA A 552 13.60 5.71 5.10
N ALA A 553 13.78 5.25 6.35
CA ALA A 553 15.05 4.77 6.87
C ALA A 553 15.60 3.58 6.08
N ALA A 554 14.74 2.60 5.78
CA ALA A 554 15.10 1.43 5.00
C ALA A 554 15.50 1.81 3.57
N HIS A 555 14.73 2.67 2.90
CA HIS A 555 15.06 3.15 1.57
C HIS A 555 16.40 3.91 1.55
N ALA A 556 16.60 4.83 2.49
CA ALA A 556 17.84 5.61 2.60
C ALA A 556 19.05 4.70 2.86
N ALA A 557 18.91 3.66 3.68
CA ALA A 557 19.98 2.71 3.95
C ALA A 557 20.40 1.96 2.68
N VAL A 558 19.44 1.45 1.89
CA VAL A 558 19.72 0.73 0.64
C VAL A 558 20.37 1.66 -0.38
N ARG A 559 19.87 2.89 -0.53
CA ARG A 559 20.47 3.89 -1.41
C ARG A 559 21.89 4.24 -1.01
N ARG A 560 22.17 4.39 0.28
CA ARG A 560 23.52 4.69 0.78
C ARG A 560 24.49 3.56 0.47
N ALA A 561 24.07 2.30 0.62
CA ALA A 561 24.90 1.15 0.27
C ALA A 561 25.25 1.11 -1.24
N ALA A 562 24.38 1.66 -2.10
CA ALA A 562 24.59 1.72 -3.54
C ALA A 562 25.29 3.01 -4.05
N ALA A 563 25.47 4.03 -3.22
CA ALA A 563 25.96 5.35 -3.64
C ALA A 563 27.49 5.49 -3.53
N PRO A 564 28.17 6.15 -4.50
CA PRO A 564 29.57 6.52 -4.37
C PRO A 564 29.78 7.52 -3.22
N ALA A 565 30.94 7.46 -2.54
CA ALA A 565 31.29 8.39 -1.48
C ALA A 565 31.26 9.85 -1.97
N GLY A 566 30.52 10.72 -1.27
CA GLY A 566 30.45 12.15 -1.58
C GLY A 566 29.30 12.60 -2.49
N ALA A 567 28.37 11.70 -2.85
CA ALA A 567 27.17 12.09 -3.58
C ALA A 567 26.26 12.98 -2.70
N ARG A 568 26.36 14.32 -2.84
CA ARG A 568 25.32 15.26 -2.43
C ARG A 568 24.38 15.50 -3.60
N VAL A 569 23.08 15.65 -3.32
CA VAL A 569 22.13 15.79 -4.41
C VAL A 569 20.90 16.63 -4.06
N PRO A 570 20.44 17.52 -4.96
CA PRO A 570 19.33 18.41 -4.70
C PRO A 570 18.00 17.71 -4.98
N SER A 571 17.19 17.57 -3.95
CA SER A 571 15.74 17.73 -4.10
C SER A 571 15.45 19.21 -3.83
N SER A 572 14.45 19.78 -4.50
CA SER A 572 14.02 21.15 -4.22
C SER A 572 12.53 21.14 -3.92
N ARG A 573 12.09 22.13 -3.14
CA ARG A 573 10.65 22.40 -2.95
C ARG A 573 9.91 22.47 -4.28
N ALA A 574 10.54 23.05 -5.31
CA ALA A 574 9.99 23.10 -6.66
C ALA A 574 9.78 21.71 -7.29
N GLY A 575 10.70 20.76 -7.08
CA GLY A 575 10.53 19.38 -7.55
C GLY A 575 9.37 18.65 -6.85
N VAL A 576 9.18 18.90 -5.54
CA VAL A 576 8.03 18.37 -4.80
C VAL A 576 6.73 18.95 -5.33
N SER A 577 6.66 20.27 -5.52
CA SER A 577 5.51 20.95 -6.11
C SER A 577 5.17 20.41 -7.50
N GLN A 578 6.17 20.22 -8.36
CA GLN A 578 5.97 19.70 -9.71
C GLN A 578 5.32 18.30 -9.71
N ILE A 579 5.69 17.43 -8.77
CA ILE A 579 5.14 16.07 -8.70
C ILE A 579 3.70 16.08 -8.16
N LEU A 580 3.39 16.95 -7.20
CA LEU A 580 2.02 17.18 -6.75
C LEU A 580 1.15 17.69 -7.91
N GLU A 581 1.69 18.63 -8.71
CA GLU A 581 1.01 19.15 -9.90
C GLU A 581 0.82 18.07 -10.99
N GLN A 582 1.80 17.19 -11.19
CA GLN A 582 1.67 16.04 -12.10
C GLN A 582 0.61 15.04 -11.62
N ALA A 583 0.55 14.75 -10.32
CA ALA A 583 -0.50 13.89 -9.76
C ALA A 583 -1.89 14.52 -9.96
N VAL A 584 -2.01 15.84 -9.77
CA VAL A 584 -3.25 16.61 -10.04
C VAL A 584 -3.63 16.58 -11.52
N GLY A 585 -2.66 16.78 -12.41
CA GLY A 585 -2.86 16.90 -13.86
C GLY A 585 -2.93 15.58 -14.63
N GLY A 586 -2.56 14.45 -13.99
CA GLY A 586 -2.52 13.14 -14.63
C GLY A 586 -3.90 12.58 -15.03
N ASP A 587 -3.87 11.36 -15.59
CA ASP A 587 -5.05 10.54 -15.86
C ASP A 587 -5.46 9.78 -14.61
N TRP A 588 -6.73 9.91 -14.22
CA TRP A 588 -7.24 9.35 -12.97
C TRP A 588 -8.12 8.16 -13.29
N VAL A 589 -7.59 6.97 -13.02
CA VAL A 589 -8.27 5.71 -13.30
C VAL A 589 -8.97 5.26 -12.02
N PRO A 590 -10.32 5.22 -11.99
CA PRO A 590 -11.03 4.65 -10.86
C PRO A 590 -10.80 3.14 -10.82
N LEU A 591 -10.44 2.64 -9.64
CA LEU A 591 -10.44 1.20 -9.38
C LEU A 591 -11.81 0.78 -8.87
N ALA A 592 -12.11 -0.52 -8.93
CA ALA A 592 -13.33 -1.07 -8.35
C ALA A 592 -13.49 -0.59 -6.91
N ALA A 593 -14.66 -0.03 -6.61
CA ALA A 593 -15.02 0.37 -5.26
C ALA A 593 -14.82 -0.84 -4.34
N ASP A 594 -14.17 -0.59 -3.21
CA ASP A 594 -14.05 -1.59 -2.17
C ASP A 594 -15.48 -2.02 -1.75
N PRO A 595 -15.76 -3.32 -1.58
CA PRO A 595 -17.04 -3.79 -1.03
C PRO A 595 -17.46 -3.07 0.27
N ASP A 596 -16.50 -2.47 0.96
CA ASP A 596 -16.67 -1.74 2.21
C ASP A 596 -16.79 -0.20 2.08
N GLY A 597 -16.92 0.31 0.85
CA GLY A 597 -17.31 1.70 0.59
C GLY A 597 -16.15 2.70 0.46
N ALA A 598 -14.91 2.23 0.47
CA ALA A 598 -13.77 3.02 -0.01
C ALA A 598 -13.73 3.03 -1.54
N PHE A 599 -13.42 4.19 -2.09
CA PHE A 599 -13.20 4.39 -3.51
C PHE A 599 -11.73 4.66 -3.75
N ARG A 600 -11.09 3.85 -4.60
CA ARG A 600 -9.67 4.00 -4.93
C ARG A 600 -9.50 4.62 -6.30
N MET A 601 -8.51 5.49 -6.42
CA MET A 601 -8.11 6.08 -7.70
C MET A 601 -6.61 5.93 -7.89
N GLN A 602 -6.20 5.56 -9.10
CA GLN A 602 -4.81 5.60 -9.52
C GLN A 602 -4.54 6.85 -10.34
N PHE A 603 -3.43 7.53 -10.05
CA PHE A 603 -2.92 8.64 -10.85
C PHE A 603 -1.91 8.10 -11.85
N ARG A 604 -2.08 8.43 -13.12
CA ARG A 604 -1.18 7.99 -14.18
C ARG A 604 -0.72 9.16 -15.03
N THR A 605 0.45 9.02 -15.65
CA THR A 605 0.89 9.91 -16.74
C THR A 605 1.24 9.02 -17.93
N GLY A 606 0.35 8.95 -18.92
CA GLY A 606 0.39 7.91 -19.93
C GLY A 606 0.30 6.52 -19.30
N ASP A 607 1.20 5.62 -19.69
CA ASP A 607 1.24 4.25 -19.16
C ASP A 607 1.94 4.14 -17.79
N ALA A 608 2.53 5.21 -17.24
CA ALA A 608 3.22 5.19 -15.95
C ALA A 608 2.27 5.43 -14.78
N LEU A 609 2.32 4.59 -13.75
CA LEU A 609 1.61 4.79 -12.49
C LEU A 609 2.39 5.80 -11.61
N LEU A 610 1.77 6.94 -11.29
CA LEU A 610 2.30 7.94 -10.38
C LEU A 610 1.88 7.73 -8.92
N GLY A 611 0.84 6.94 -8.66
CA GLY A 611 0.41 6.67 -7.29
C GLY A 611 -1.03 6.19 -7.18
N GLU A 612 -1.49 6.04 -5.93
CA GLU A 612 -2.84 5.63 -5.58
C GLU A 612 -3.37 6.50 -4.45
N ALA A 613 -4.67 6.74 -4.45
CA ALA A 613 -5.37 7.33 -3.31
C ALA A 613 -6.65 6.60 -2.98
N CYS A 614 -6.94 6.54 -1.69
CA CYS A 614 -8.17 6.06 -1.12
C CYS A 614 -9.03 7.24 -0.68
N LEU A 615 -10.29 7.23 -1.12
CA LEU A 615 -11.30 8.20 -0.78
C LEU A 615 -12.47 7.50 -0.09
N ALA A 616 -12.99 8.11 0.96
CA ALA A 616 -14.20 7.64 1.62
C ALA A 616 -15.02 8.83 2.10
N GLY A 617 -16.34 8.77 1.90
CA GLY A 617 -17.24 9.88 2.25
C GLY A 617 -16.97 11.20 1.52
N GLY A 618 -16.38 11.15 0.31
CA GLY A 618 -16.03 12.35 -0.46
C GLY A 618 -14.76 13.07 0.01
N ARG A 619 -13.97 12.45 0.89
CA ARG A 619 -12.71 12.96 1.42
C ARG A 619 -11.56 12.02 1.09
N VAL A 620 -10.36 12.56 0.94
CA VAL A 620 -9.13 11.78 0.83
C VAL A 620 -8.83 11.17 2.18
N GLY A 621 -8.73 9.85 2.26
CA GLY A 621 -8.18 9.17 3.44
C GLY A 621 -6.67 9.23 3.45
N HIS A 622 -6.11 8.75 2.37
CA HIS A 622 -4.68 8.63 2.17
C HIS A 622 -4.38 8.66 0.67
N ALA A 623 -3.26 9.26 0.31
CA ALA A 623 -2.73 9.27 -1.04
C ALA A 623 -1.23 9.08 -0.99
N THR A 624 -0.74 8.09 -1.73
CA THR A 624 0.68 7.86 -1.96
C THR A 624 1.02 8.25 -3.39
N ILE A 625 2.00 9.12 -3.54
CA ILE A 625 2.54 9.54 -4.84
C ILE A 625 3.97 9.01 -4.92
N THR A 626 4.28 8.27 -5.97
CA THR A 626 5.59 7.68 -6.25
C THR A 626 6.17 8.25 -7.54
N VAL A 627 7.47 8.50 -7.53
CA VAL A 627 8.18 9.17 -8.64
C VAL A 627 8.90 8.15 -9.54
N ASN A 628 9.03 6.92 -9.07
CA ASN A 628 9.66 5.84 -9.83
C ASN A 628 8.63 5.20 -10.75
N GLU A 629 8.94 5.17 -12.04
CA GLU A 629 8.50 4.07 -12.91
C GLU A 629 8.86 2.76 -12.18
N ALA A 630 7.90 1.84 -12.06
CA ALA A 630 8.16 0.53 -11.46
C ALA A 630 9.48 0.00 -12.03
N PRO A 631 10.44 -0.43 -11.18
CA PRO A 631 11.72 -0.88 -11.69
C PRO A 631 11.46 -1.97 -12.72
N PRO A 632 12.21 -1.98 -13.86
CA PRO A 632 11.99 -2.97 -14.91
C PRO A 632 11.92 -4.36 -14.27
N ALA A 633 10.95 -5.17 -14.69
CA ALA A 633 10.73 -6.51 -14.13
C ALA A 633 12.02 -7.33 -14.29
N GLU A 634 12.84 -7.39 -13.24
CA GLU A 634 14.18 -7.98 -13.25
C GLU A 634 14.29 -9.24 -12.40
N ALA A 635 15.19 -10.11 -12.86
CA ALA A 635 15.19 -11.56 -12.72
C ALA A 635 15.01 -12.12 -11.29
N PRO A 636 14.35 -13.30 -11.16
CA PRO A 636 14.22 -14.00 -9.88
C PRO A 636 15.58 -14.45 -9.31
N ALA A 637 15.63 -14.59 -7.98
CA ALA A 637 16.81 -15.00 -7.23
C ALA A 637 17.40 -16.32 -7.76
N VAL A 638 18.73 -16.34 -7.86
CA VAL A 638 19.52 -17.37 -8.53
C VAL A 638 19.93 -18.46 -7.54
N TYR A 639 19.58 -19.72 -7.80
CA TYR A 639 20.09 -20.87 -7.05
C TYR A 639 21.19 -21.59 -7.83
N THR A 640 22.41 -21.66 -7.29
CA THR A 640 23.46 -22.56 -7.80
C THR A 640 23.34 -23.91 -7.11
N LEU A 641 22.95 -24.95 -7.85
CA LEU A 641 22.88 -26.33 -7.37
C LEU A 641 24.05 -27.15 -7.93
N ASP A 642 24.51 -28.16 -7.18
CA ASP A 642 25.43 -29.16 -7.73
C ASP A 642 24.74 -29.98 -8.84
N ALA A 643 25.53 -30.53 -9.76
CA ALA A 643 25.02 -31.19 -10.96
C ALA A 643 24.08 -32.37 -10.64
N ALA A 644 24.36 -33.14 -9.58
CA ALA A 644 23.55 -34.29 -9.20
C ALA A 644 22.16 -33.87 -8.66
N LYS A 645 22.10 -32.81 -7.84
CA LYS A 645 20.83 -32.25 -7.35
C LYS A 645 20.03 -31.58 -8.47
N ALA A 646 20.69 -30.84 -9.36
CA ALA A 646 20.03 -30.25 -10.54
C ALA A 646 19.43 -31.34 -11.45
N GLN A 647 20.12 -32.46 -11.60
CA GLN A 647 19.65 -33.59 -12.40
C GLN A 647 18.45 -34.32 -11.77
N ARG A 648 18.44 -34.47 -10.44
CA ARG A 648 17.26 -34.97 -9.70
C ARG A 648 16.08 -34.03 -9.82
N LEU A 649 16.31 -32.72 -9.72
CA LEU A 649 15.27 -31.71 -9.88
C LEU A 649 14.70 -31.72 -11.31
N ALA A 650 15.55 -31.94 -12.33
CA ALA A 650 15.10 -32.09 -13.72
C ALA A 650 14.20 -33.34 -13.90
N ALA A 651 14.53 -34.45 -13.24
CA ALA A 651 13.69 -35.65 -13.25
C ALA A 651 12.34 -35.40 -12.58
N GLU A 652 12.32 -34.66 -11.47
CA GLU A 652 11.09 -34.29 -10.77
C GLU A 652 10.25 -33.31 -11.59
N LEU A 653 10.87 -32.33 -12.26
CA LEU A 653 10.19 -31.46 -13.21
C LEU A 653 9.51 -32.29 -14.30
N ALA A 654 10.21 -33.26 -14.92
CA ALA A 654 9.61 -34.11 -15.95
C ALA A 654 8.38 -34.89 -15.44
N ARG A 655 8.45 -35.39 -14.20
CA ARG A 655 7.33 -36.06 -13.55
C ARG A 655 6.13 -35.13 -13.37
N VAL A 656 6.35 -33.90 -12.89
CA VAL A 656 5.29 -32.90 -12.71
C VAL A 656 4.74 -32.42 -14.05
N MET A 657 5.58 -32.28 -15.08
CA MET A 657 5.17 -31.88 -16.43
C MET A 657 4.25 -32.91 -17.11
N SER A 658 4.24 -34.16 -16.64
CA SER A 658 3.31 -35.19 -17.08
C SER A 658 2.00 -35.24 -16.28
N ALA A 659 1.85 -34.38 -15.26
CA ALA A 659 0.62 -34.30 -14.46
C ALA A 659 -0.42 -33.40 -15.12
N ASP A 660 -1.71 -33.73 -14.99
CA ASP A 660 -2.81 -32.95 -15.56
C ASP A 660 -2.99 -31.55 -14.90
N ASP A 661 -2.40 -31.34 -13.72
CA ASP A 661 -2.48 -30.07 -12.98
C ASP A 661 -1.60 -28.98 -13.63
N GLU A 662 -2.26 -28.14 -14.43
CA GLU A 662 -1.67 -26.99 -15.11
C GLU A 662 -0.97 -26.00 -14.17
N ALA A 663 -1.57 -25.71 -13.01
CA ALA A 663 -1.00 -24.78 -12.05
C ALA A 663 0.27 -25.36 -11.41
N ALA A 664 0.30 -26.67 -11.15
CA ALA A 664 1.49 -27.37 -10.68
C ALA A 664 2.60 -27.38 -11.74
N ARG A 665 2.28 -27.63 -13.02
CA ARG A 665 3.25 -27.54 -14.13
C ARG A 665 3.85 -26.14 -14.24
N ALA A 666 3.03 -25.11 -14.30
CA ALA A 666 3.48 -23.71 -14.40
C ALA A 666 4.34 -23.28 -13.20
N ARG A 667 4.04 -23.78 -11.99
CA ARG A 667 4.84 -23.51 -10.79
C ARG A 667 6.20 -24.20 -10.86
N ALA A 668 6.23 -25.49 -11.18
CA ALA A 668 7.46 -26.26 -11.26
C ALA A 668 8.43 -25.69 -12.30
N VAL A 669 7.91 -25.25 -13.45
CA VAL A 669 8.67 -24.57 -14.50
C VAL A 669 9.32 -23.27 -13.99
N ARG A 670 8.56 -22.42 -13.29
CA ARG A 670 9.08 -21.16 -12.75
C ARG A 670 10.17 -21.37 -11.69
N GLU A 671 9.96 -22.35 -10.81
CA GLU A 671 10.94 -22.72 -9.79
C GLU A 671 12.23 -23.29 -10.42
N PHE A 672 12.10 -24.11 -11.46
CA PHE A 672 13.25 -24.66 -12.18
C PHE A 672 14.02 -23.60 -12.98
N GLY A 673 13.34 -22.63 -13.60
CA GLY A 673 13.97 -21.54 -14.35
C GLY A 673 14.88 -20.64 -13.50
N ALA A 674 14.71 -20.62 -12.18
CA ALA A 674 15.57 -19.90 -11.24
C ALA A 674 16.88 -20.64 -10.91
N VAL A 675 17.04 -21.88 -11.37
CA VAL A 675 18.22 -22.70 -11.13
C VAL A 675 19.32 -22.40 -12.16
N ARG A 676 20.51 -22.00 -11.69
CA ARG A 676 21.70 -21.88 -12.53
C ARG A 676 22.32 -23.25 -12.77
N TRP A 677 21.85 -23.90 -13.82
CA TRP A 677 22.42 -25.14 -14.35
C TRP A 677 22.54 -25.05 -15.88
N ASP A 678 23.70 -25.41 -16.41
CA ASP A 678 24.05 -25.20 -17.83
C ASP A 678 23.09 -25.91 -18.80
N ARG A 679 22.46 -26.99 -18.36
CA ARG A 679 21.48 -27.76 -19.13
C ARG A 679 20.01 -27.38 -18.85
N ALA A 680 19.76 -26.39 -17.99
CA ALA A 680 18.39 -26.01 -17.63
C ALA A 680 17.58 -25.56 -18.86
N ALA A 681 18.20 -24.81 -19.76
CA ALA A 681 17.56 -24.36 -21.00
C ALA A 681 17.17 -25.53 -21.92
N GLU A 682 17.96 -26.61 -21.96
CA GLU A 682 17.66 -27.79 -22.75
C GLU A 682 16.49 -28.57 -22.17
N VAL A 683 16.46 -28.74 -20.84
CA VAL A 683 15.37 -29.43 -20.15
C VAL A 683 14.05 -28.66 -20.29
N LEU A 684 14.05 -27.36 -20.02
CA LEU A 684 12.86 -26.52 -20.18
C LEU A 684 12.40 -26.47 -21.65
N GLY A 685 13.34 -26.32 -22.58
CA GLY A 685 13.07 -26.29 -24.01
C GLY A 685 12.40 -27.56 -24.53
N GLY A 686 12.73 -28.72 -23.94
CA GLY A 686 12.12 -30.01 -24.29
C GLY A 686 10.61 -30.09 -24.08
N PHE A 687 10.05 -29.28 -23.16
CA PHE A 687 8.61 -29.31 -22.88
C PHE A 687 7.78 -28.38 -23.77
N ILE A 688 8.39 -27.39 -24.43
CA ILE A 688 7.66 -26.39 -25.23
C ILE A 688 6.81 -27.03 -26.31
N ALA A 689 7.39 -27.98 -27.07
CA ALA A 689 6.73 -28.54 -28.24
C ALA A 689 5.51 -29.40 -27.88
N THR A 690 5.46 -29.93 -26.67
CA THR A 690 4.43 -30.87 -26.22
C THR A 690 3.42 -30.25 -25.26
N GLU A 691 3.65 -29.03 -24.76
CA GLU A 691 2.78 -28.42 -23.75
C GLU A 691 1.51 -27.80 -24.38
N PRO A 692 0.31 -28.30 -24.02
CA PRO A 692 -0.94 -27.78 -24.55
C PRO A 692 -1.38 -26.44 -23.93
N SER A 693 -1.04 -26.14 -22.67
CA SER A 693 -1.51 -24.94 -21.97
C SER A 693 -0.74 -23.67 -22.35
N ASP A 694 -1.46 -22.60 -22.65
CA ASP A 694 -0.89 -21.27 -22.86
C ASP A 694 -0.19 -20.73 -21.60
N ASP A 695 -0.77 -20.91 -20.42
CA ASP A 695 -0.20 -20.42 -19.16
C ASP A 695 1.13 -21.12 -18.83
N VAL A 696 1.22 -22.42 -19.09
CA VAL A 696 2.46 -23.18 -18.91
C VAL A 696 3.48 -22.82 -20.00
N ARG A 697 3.05 -22.59 -21.25
CA ARG A 697 3.94 -22.09 -22.33
C ARG A 697 4.51 -20.70 -22.00
N ILE A 698 3.73 -19.80 -21.40
CA ILE A 698 4.19 -18.50 -20.90
C ILE A 698 5.23 -18.70 -19.80
N ALA A 699 4.94 -19.56 -18.81
CA ALA A 699 5.87 -19.88 -17.74
C ALA A 699 7.19 -20.46 -18.27
N LEU A 700 7.13 -21.32 -19.30
CA LEU A 700 8.29 -21.89 -19.98
C LEU A 700 9.12 -20.80 -20.68
N ALA A 701 8.46 -19.88 -21.38
CA ALA A 701 9.13 -18.76 -22.03
C ALA A 701 9.86 -17.85 -21.03
N ASP A 702 9.20 -17.50 -19.92
CA ASP A 702 9.79 -16.71 -18.84
C ASP A 702 10.98 -17.43 -18.19
N ALA A 703 10.82 -18.72 -17.86
CA ALA A 703 11.86 -19.55 -17.25
C ALA A 703 13.08 -19.68 -18.17
N LEU A 704 12.87 -19.90 -19.48
CA LEU A 704 13.94 -19.97 -20.47
C LEU A 704 14.69 -18.65 -20.61
N GLY A 705 13.98 -17.52 -20.64
CA GLY A 705 14.61 -16.20 -20.62
C GLY A 705 15.45 -15.98 -19.35
N ALA A 706 14.95 -16.43 -18.19
CA ALA A 706 15.65 -16.32 -16.91
C ALA A 706 16.95 -17.14 -16.86
N THR A 707 17.07 -18.23 -17.62
CA THR A 707 18.32 -19.02 -17.70
C THR A 707 19.50 -18.20 -18.24
N ARG A 708 19.25 -17.15 -19.03
CA ARG A 708 20.26 -16.38 -19.77
C ARG A 708 21.19 -17.23 -20.64
N SER A 709 20.73 -18.42 -21.02
CA SER A 709 21.50 -19.35 -21.84
C SER A 709 21.29 -19.06 -23.32
N PRO A 710 22.36 -18.97 -24.15
CA PRO A 710 22.22 -18.91 -25.60
C PRO A 710 21.47 -20.11 -26.20
N ALA A 711 21.45 -21.26 -25.51
CA ALA A 711 20.69 -22.43 -25.94
C ALA A 711 19.17 -22.21 -25.88
N ALA A 712 18.69 -21.31 -25.00
CA ALA A 712 17.26 -20.98 -24.89
C ALA A 712 16.70 -20.29 -26.15
N VAL A 713 17.56 -19.61 -26.92
CA VAL A 713 17.16 -18.81 -28.09
C VAL A 713 16.38 -19.65 -29.10
N ARG A 714 16.86 -20.86 -29.44
CA ARG A 714 16.18 -21.68 -30.45
C ARG A 714 14.77 -22.09 -30.03
N PHE A 715 14.58 -22.40 -28.76
CA PHE A 715 13.29 -22.84 -28.22
C PHE A 715 12.29 -21.68 -28.15
N LEU A 716 12.78 -20.51 -27.77
CA LEU A 716 11.95 -19.30 -27.73
C LEU A 716 11.61 -18.79 -29.14
N VAL A 717 12.50 -18.93 -30.12
CA VAL A 717 12.18 -18.67 -31.55
C VAL A 717 11.11 -19.64 -32.04
N ASP A 718 11.27 -20.94 -31.78
CA ASP A 718 10.29 -21.96 -32.18
C ASP A 718 8.90 -21.69 -31.56
N LEU A 719 8.87 -21.32 -30.26
CA LEU A 719 7.64 -20.93 -29.58
C LEU A 719 7.02 -19.66 -30.20
N LEU A 720 7.84 -18.66 -30.50
CA LEU A 720 7.39 -17.41 -31.11
C LEU A 720 6.80 -17.63 -32.51
N GLU A 721 7.39 -18.52 -33.32
CA GLU A 721 6.91 -18.81 -34.68
C GLU A 721 5.63 -19.65 -34.70
N LYS A 722 5.44 -20.54 -33.72
CA LYS A 722 4.25 -21.40 -33.62
C LYS A 722 3.09 -20.77 -32.86
N ALA A 723 3.35 -19.81 -31.97
CA ALA A 723 2.31 -19.16 -31.19
C ALA A 723 1.36 -18.33 -32.09
N PRO A 724 0.06 -18.26 -31.78
CA PRO A 724 -0.86 -17.38 -32.49
C PRO A 724 -0.37 -15.94 -32.44
N ARG A 725 -0.52 -15.19 -33.55
CA ARG A 725 -0.22 -13.75 -33.58
C ARG A 725 -1.08 -13.04 -32.53
N ARG A 726 -0.53 -12.00 -31.88
CA ARG A 726 -1.17 -11.27 -30.77
C ARG A 726 -1.48 -12.11 -29.52
N SER A 727 -0.93 -13.32 -29.39
CA SER A 727 -1.13 -14.12 -28.17
C SER A 727 -0.19 -13.69 -27.03
N PRO A 728 -0.63 -13.84 -25.76
CA PRO A 728 0.25 -13.67 -24.60
C PRO A 728 1.50 -14.56 -24.66
N VAL A 729 1.40 -15.75 -25.27
CA VAL A 729 2.52 -16.68 -25.48
C VAL A 729 3.58 -16.08 -26.41
N ALA A 730 3.17 -15.50 -27.55
CA ALA A 730 4.10 -14.85 -28.48
C ALA A 730 4.84 -13.67 -27.82
N ARG A 731 4.12 -12.87 -27.02
CA ARG A 731 4.72 -11.78 -26.24
C ARG A 731 5.71 -12.30 -25.20
N ALA A 732 5.36 -13.34 -24.45
CA ALA A 732 6.24 -13.97 -23.46
C ALA A 732 7.50 -14.55 -24.12
N ALA A 733 7.37 -15.18 -25.29
CA ALA A 733 8.49 -15.70 -26.06
C ALA A 733 9.45 -14.57 -26.52
N ALA A 734 8.91 -13.46 -27.02
CA ALA A 734 9.71 -12.29 -27.41
C ALA A 734 10.44 -11.66 -26.21
N GLN A 735 9.76 -11.50 -25.07
CA GLN A 735 10.37 -11.00 -23.84
C GLN A 735 11.44 -11.97 -23.29
N GLY A 736 11.17 -13.27 -23.33
CA GLY A 736 12.11 -14.32 -23.00
C GLY A 736 13.39 -14.25 -23.85
N LEU A 737 13.24 -14.08 -25.18
CA LEU A 737 14.38 -13.92 -26.11
C LEU A 737 15.24 -12.72 -25.71
N ALA A 738 14.62 -11.59 -25.40
CA ALA A 738 15.34 -10.40 -24.98
C ALA A 738 16.11 -10.61 -23.66
N ARG A 739 15.49 -11.29 -22.68
CA ARG A 739 16.12 -11.61 -21.39
C ARG A 739 17.31 -12.57 -21.51
N THR A 740 17.42 -13.35 -22.59
CA THR A 740 18.61 -14.19 -22.81
C THR A 740 19.89 -13.37 -22.95
N GLY A 741 19.80 -12.13 -23.44
CA GLY A 741 20.97 -11.31 -23.75
C GLY A 741 21.85 -11.87 -24.87
N ALA A 742 21.36 -12.83 -25.66
CA ALA A 742 22.15 -13.52 -26.66
C ALA A 742 22.20 -12.75 -27.99
N PRO A 743 23.38 -12.60 -28.64
CA PRO A 743 23.52 -11.96 -29.96
C PRO A 743 22.61 -12.52 -31.06
N ARG A 744 22.26 -13.81 -30.96
CA ARG A 744 21.39 -14.51 -31.92
C ARG A 744 19.91 -14.13 -31.80
N ALA A 745 19.50 -13.48 -30.71
CA ALA A 745 18.12 -13.03 -30.51
C ALA A 745 17.79 -11.74 -31.30
N VAL A 746 18.78 -11.04 -31.86
CA VAL A 746 18.59 -9.76 -32.57
C VAL A 746 17.67 -9.93 -33.78
N ASP A 747 17.99 -10.84 -34.70
CA ASP A 747 17.24 -10.97 -35.96
C ASP A 747 15.79 -11.45 -35.76
N PRO A 748 15.51 -12.45 -34.91
CA PRO A 748 14.13 -12.84 -34.61
C PRO A 748 13.27 -11.71 -34.04
N LEU A 749 13.82 -10.88 -33.14
CA LEU A 749 13.06 -9.76 -32.56
C LEU A 749 12.88 -8.62 -33.56
N VAL A 750 13.90 -8.32 -34.38
CA VAL A 750 13.78 -7.33 -35.46
C VAL A 750 12.75 -7.78 -36.50
N LYS A 751 12.65 -9.08 -36.80
CA LYS A 751 11.59 -9.62 -37.67
C LYS A 751 10.18 -9.32 -37.14
N LEU A 752 9.99 -9.25 -35.81
CA LEU A 752 8.70 -8.88 -35.21
C LEU A 752 8.34 -7.42 -35.46
N LEU A 753 9.31 -6.50 -35.48
CA LEU A 753 9.09 -5.08 -35.78
C LEU A 753 8.44 -4.87 -37.15
N HIS A 754 8.78 -5.73 -38.11
CA HIS A 754 8.31 -5.66 -39.49
C HIS A 754 7.00 -6.42 -39.72
N GLN A 755 6.33 -6.91 -38.68
CA GLN A 755 5.01 -7.51 -38.86
C GLN A 755 3.96 -6.45 -39.19
N SER A 756 2.94 -6.85 -39.95
CA SER A 756 1.87 -5.94 -40.41
C SER A 756 0.89 -5.56 -39.30
N ASP A 757 1.03 -6.09 -38.09
CA ASP A 757 0.16 -5.80 -36.97
C ASP A 757 0.87 -5.02 -35.85
N ALA A 758 0.23 -3.93 -35.42
CA ALA A 758 0.79 -2.98 -34.46
C ALA A 758 1.17 -3.59 -33.10
N GLU A 759 0.34 -4.50 -32.57
CA GLU A 759 0.59 -5.13 -31.27
C GLU A 759 1.82 -6.04 -31.28
N THR A 760 1.97 -6.90 -32.30
CA THR A 760 3.16 -7.76 -32.42
C THR A 760 4.41 -6.94 -32.69
N ALA A 761 4.31 -5.90 -33.51
CA ALA A 761 5.44 -5.01 -33.79
C ALA A 761 5.86 -4.23 -32.53
N ARG A 762 4.91 -3.77 -31.70
CA ARG A 762 5.19 -3.12 -30.42
C ARG A 762 5.84 -4.07 -29.42
N ALA A 763 5.34 -5.32 -29.32
CA ALA A 763 5.97 -6.34 -28.50
C ALA A 763 7.42 -6.64 -28.97
N GLY A 764 7.64 -6.66 -30.29
CA GLY A 764 8.98 -6.74 -30.89
C GLY A 764 9.88 -5.57 -30.49
N LEU A 765 9.35 -4.35 -30.48
CA LEU A 765 10.08 -3.14 -30.08
C LEU A 765 10.48 -3.15 -28.61
N GLU A 766 9.53 -3.43 -27.72
CA GLU A 766 9.78 -3.58 -26.29
C GLU A 766 10.88 -4.64 -26.03
N ALA A 767 10.79 -5.77 -26.71
CA ALA A 767 11.78 -6.83 -26.62
C ALA A 767 13.16 -6.43 -27.20
N CYS A 768 13.20 -5.71 -28.33
CA CYS A 768 14.45 -5.21 -28.90
C CYS A 768 15.18 -4.23 -27.96
N VAL A 769 14.45 -3.31 -27.34
CA VAL A 769 15.01 -2.37 -26.35
C VAL A 769 15.58 -3.12 -25.16
N LEU A 770 14.81 -4.07 -24.62
CA LEU A 770 15.25 -4.93 -23.53
C LEU A 770 16.51 -5.72 -23.93
N LEU A 771 16.57 -6.28 -25.13
CA LEU A 771 17.74 -7.02 -25.62
C LEU A 771 18.97 -6.11 -25.71
N VAL A 772 18.84 -4.91 -26.28
CA VAL A 772 19.94 -3.93 -26.37
C VAL A 772 20.50 -3.61 -24.98
N ALA A 773 19.63 -3.51 -23.96
CA ALA A 773 20.04 -3.31 -22.58
C ALA A 773 20.89 -4.47 -22.03
N GLN A 774 20.57 -5.72 -22.41
CA GLN A 774 21.26 -6.93 -21.95
C GLN A 774 22.53 -7.29 -22.75
N LEU A 775 22.63 -6.89 -24.01
CA LEU A 775 23.77 -7.22 -24.86
C LEU A 775 25.08 -6.61 -24.32
N ARG A 776 26.17 -7.36 -24.48
CA ARG A 776 27.57 -6.93 -24.21
C ARG A 776 28.49 -7.11 -25.41
N ASP A 777 27.99 -7.72 -26.49
CA ASP A 777 28.72 -7.91 -27.74
C ASP A 777 28.60 -6.68 -28.63
N GLY A 778 29.72 -6.00 -28.91
CA GLY A 778 29.76 -4.78 -29.72
C GLY A 778 29.08 -4.95 -31.09
N PRO A 779 29.45 -5.97 -31.90
CA PRO A 779 28.80 -6.25 -33.17
C PRO A 779 27.28 -6.49 -33.06
N ALA A 780 26.81 -7.19 -32.03
CA ALA A 780 25.37 -7.42 -31.82
C ALA A 780 24.62 -6.14 -31.45
N ILE A 781 25.21 -5.31 -30.58
CA ILE A 781 24.67 -3.99 -30.22
C ILE A 781 24.59 -3.13 -31.48
N GLU A 782 25.66 -3.10 -32.28
CA GLU A 782 25.68 -2.36 -33.53
C GLU A 782 24.57 -2.79 -34.47
N ARG A 783 24.41 -4.10 -34.69
CA ARG A 783 23.35 -4.65 -35.54
C ARG A 783 21.96 -4.26 -35.02
N ALA A 784 21.70 -4.46 -33.72
CA ALA A 784 20.39 -4.18 -33.13
C ALA A 784 20.02 -2.69 -33.24
N VAL A 785 20.92 -1.79 -32.84
CA VAL A 785 20.67 -0.34 -32.91
C VAL A 785 20.55 0.13 -34.36
N SER A 786 21.42 -0.36 -35.26
CA SER A 786 21.35 0.03 -36.68
C SER A 786 20.04 -0.38 -37.35
N ARG A 787 19.48 -1.54 -36.97
CA ARG A 787 18.16 -2.02 -37.43
C ARG A 787 17.02 -1.17 -36.88
N LEU A 788 17.05 -0.80 -35.60
CA LEU A 788 16.05 0.09 -35.01
C LEU A 788 16.06 1.49 -35.65
N VAL A 789 17.25 2.04 -35.89
CA VAL A 789 17.39 3.32 -36.61
C VAL A 789 16.86 3.20 -38.04
N ALA A 790 17.16 2.10 -38.75
CA ALA A 790 16.63 1.88 -40.11
C ALA A 790 15.11 1.74 -40.13
N PHE A 791 14.55 1.07 -39.12
CA PHE A 791 13.11 0.97 -38.96
C PHE A 791 12.47 2.34 -38.75
N SER A 792 13.05 3.17 -37.87
CA SER A 792 12.59 4.55 -37.64
C SER A 792 12.65 5.42 -38.91
N GLU A 793 13.72 5.34 -39.70
CA GLU A 793 13.81 6.06 -40.97
C GLU A 793 12.76 5.59 -42.00
N GLY A 794 12.44 4.30 -42.00
CA GLY A 794 11.36 3.75 -42.82
C GLY A 794 9.99 4.34 -42.44
N LEU A 795 9.75 4.57 -41.15
CA LEU A 795 8.53 5.24 -40.66
C LEU A 795 8.50 6.72 -41.08
N ASP A 796 9.62 7.44 -41.06
CA ASP A 796 9.70 8.84 -41.53
C ASP A 796 9.36 8.98 -43.03
N ALA A 797 9.81 8.03 -43.85
CA ALA A 797 9.47 8.00 -45.27
C ALA A 797 7.96 7.80 -45.46
N HIS A 798 7.37 6.91 -44.67
CA HIS A 798 5.92 6.67 -44.69
C HIS A 798 5.11 7.87 -44.18
N ALA A 799 5.59 8.61 -43.18
CA ALA A 799 4.98 9.86 -42.70
C ALA A 799 4.87 10.92 -43.81
N ARG A 800 5.89 11.02 -44.65
CA ARG A 800 5.91 11.94 -45.80
C ARG A 800 4.92 11.53 -46.90
N GLU A 801 4.72 10.23 -47.12
CA GLU A 801 3.77 9.70 -48.10
C GLU A 801 2.31 9.73 -47.60
N THR A 802 2.07 9.46 -46.31
CA THR A 802 0.71 9.42 -45.72
C THR A 802 0.09 10.79 -45.51
N ALA A 803 0.88 11.87 -45.36
CA ALA A 803 0.39 13.24 -45.45
C ALA A 803 -0.35 13.52 -46.78
N ALA A 804 -0.14 12.71 -47.82
CA ALA A 804 -0.82 12.78 -49.10
C ALA A 804 -1.97 11.77 -49.29
N VAL A 805 -2.10 10.70 -48.48
CA VAL A 805 -3.02 9.55 -48.75
C VAL A 805 -3.69 9.00 -47.47
N ALA A 806 -4.08 9.88 -46.55
CA ALA A 806 -4.50 9.55 -45.17
C ALA A 806 -5.80 8.72 -44.97
N ALA A 807 -6.35 8.03 -45.98
CA ALA A 807 -7.64 7.35 -45.85
C ALA A 807 -7.68 5.85 -46.22
N VAL A 808 -6.60 5.24 -46.75
CA VAL A 808 -6.72 3.90 -47.40
C VAL A 808 -5.62 2.89 -47.03
N CYS A 809 -4.60 3.22 -46.23
CA CYS A 809 -3.45 2.33 -46.06
C CYS A 809 -3.42 1.57 -44.70
N PRO A 810 -3.37 0.22 -44.68
CA PRO A 810 -3.22 -0.59 -43.47
C PRO A 810 -1.95 -0.29 -42.66
N THR A 811 -0.92 0.30 -43.29
CA THR A 811 0.32 0.71 -42.64
C THR A 811 0.16 2.00 -41.81
N HIS A 812 -0.95 2.72 -41.94
CA HIS A 812 -1.23 3.94 -41.16
C HIS A 812 -1.42 3.63 -39.67
N ASP A 813 -2.14 2.56 -39.33
CA ASP A 813 -2.33 2.11 -37.95
C ASP A 813 -1.00 1.66 -37.32
N LEU A 814 -0.15 0.98 -38.10
CA LEU A 814 1.19 0.59 -37.67
C LEU A 814 2.07 1.81 -37.39
N PHE A 815 2.00 2.82 -38.25
CA PHE A 815 2.70 4.09 -38.09
C PHE A 815 2.26 4.83 -36.82
N LEU A 816 0.95 5.06 -36.65
CA LEU A 816 0.41 5.71 -35.45
C LEU A 816 0.79 4.99 -34.16
N ALA A 817 0.88 3.66 -34.21
CA ALA A 817 1.22 2.84 -33.05
C ALA A 817 2.72 2.79 -32.73
N LEU A 818 3.63 3.01 -33.70
CA LEU A 818 5.07 2.76 -33.53
C LEU A 818 5.97 3.97 -33.71
N ASP A 819 5.56 5.02 -34.41
CA ASP A 819 6.40 6.20 -34.69
C ASP A 819 6.98 6.83 -33.40
N GLU A 820 6.10 7.23 -32.48
CA GLU A 820 6.51 7.82 -31.21
C GLU A 820 7.21 6.79 -30.27
N PRO A 821 6.72 5.55 -30.11
CA PRO A 821 7.43 4.54 -29.31
C PRO A 821 8.84 4.21 -29.79
N VAL A 822 9.06 4.07 -31.10
CA VAL A 822 10.41 3.80 -31.66
C VAL A 822 11.34 4.99 -31.41
N ARG A 823 10.83 6.21 -31.58
CA ARG A 823 11.60 7.44 -31.32
C ARG A 823 12.00 7.57 -29.85
N ARG A 824 11.08 7.27 -28.93
CA ARG A 824 11.36 7.23 -27.48
C ARG A 824 12.38 6.15 -27.14
N ALA A 825 12.23 4.96 -27.72
CA ALA A 825 13.17 3.85 -27.54
C ALA A 825 14.59 4.23 -27.97
N LEU A 826 14.75 4.80 -29.17
CA LEU A 826 16.04 5.28 -29.66
C LEU A 826 16.61 6.40 -28.80
N SER A 827 15.76 7.33 -28.35
CA SER A 827 16.17 8.42 -27.46
C SER A 827 16.67 7.91 -26.10
N ALA A 828 16.00 6.90 -25.54
CA ALA A 828 16.40 6.24 -24.29
C ALA A 828 17.73 5.47 -24.46
N ILE A 829 17.91 4.78 -25.59
CA ILE A 829 19.17 4.09 -25.92
C ILE A 829 20.33 5.09 -26.04
N ALA A 830 20.10 6.23 -26.69
CA ALA A 830 21.13 7.23 -26.95
C ALA A 830 21.38 8.20 -25.78
N GLY A 831 20.42 8.35 -24.87
CA GLY A 831 20.44 9.34 -23.79
C GLY A 831 20.19 10.78 -24.26
N VAL A 832 19.66 10.97 -25.48
CA VAL A 832 19.33 12.27 -26.07
C VAL A 832 18.04 12.17 -26.89
N PRO A 833 17.20 13.22 -26.94
CA PRO A 833 15.97 13.19 -27.74
C PRO A 833 16.26 13.29 -29.24
N PHE A 834 15.48 12.58 -30.06
CA PHE A 834 15.48 12.70 -31.52
C PHE A 834 14.14 13.21 -32.03
N ALA A 835 14.14 14.04 -33.08
CA ALA A 835 12.93 14.52 -33.73
C ALA A 835 12.50 13.63 -34.92
N SER A 836 13.44 12.92 -35.54
CA SER A 836 13.19 11.99 -36.65
C SER A 836 14.14 10.78 -36.61
N GLY A 837 13.82 9.72 -37.35
CA GLY A 837 14.73 8.61 -37.62
C GLY A 837 16.01 9.06 -38.35
N ALA A 838 15.92 10.06 -39.22
CA ALA A 838 17.08 10.67 -39.87
C ALA A 838 18.04 11.32 -38.85
N ASP A 839 17.52 12.00 -37.82
CA ASP A 839 18.34 12.56 -36.74
C ASP A 839 19.03 11.46 -35.94
N ALA A 840 18.29 10.38 -35.63
CA ALA A 840 18.83 9.20 -34.95
C ALA A 840 19.95 8.54 -35.77
N ARG A 841 19.80 8.45 -37.10
CA ARG A 841 20.86 7.95 -38.01
C ARG A 841 22.09 8.83 -38.00
N ALA A 842 21.90 10.14 -38.12
CA ALA A 842 23.00 11.09 -38.11
C ALA A 842 23.77 11.04 -36.79
N TRP A 843 23.06 10.92 -35.66
CA TRP A 843 23.67 10.72 -34.35
C TRP A 843 24.41 9.40 -34.25
N TRP A 844 23.80 8.29 -34.70
CA TRP A 844 24.41 6.96 -34.65
C TRP A 844 25.72 6.93 -35.45
N ASN A 845 25.74 7.46 -36.66
CA ASN A 845 26.94 7.51 -37.50
C ASN A 845 28.10 8.28 -36.84
N ARG A 846 27.80 9.33 -36.07
CA ARG A 846 28.81 10.13 -35.35
C ARG A 846 29.29 9.49 -34.05
N ASN A 847 28.40 8.81 -33.33
CA ASN A 847 28.63 8.39 -31.95
C ASN A 847 28.81 6.88 -31.77
N LYS A 848 28.63 6.08 -32.83
CA LYS A 848 28.68 4.60 -32.78
C LYS A 848 29.89 4.08 -32.03
N ASP A 849 31.10 4.47 -32.42
CA ASP A 849 32.32 3.91 -31.84
C ASP A 849 32.49 4.30 -30.36
N ALA A 850 32.04 5.50 -29.97
CA ALA A 850 32.03 5.91 -28.56
C ALA A 850 30.98 5.13 -27.77
N TYR A 851 29.78 4.96 -28.32
CA TYR A 851 28.69 4.20 -27.71
C TYR A 851 29.06 2.72 -27.52
N LEU A 852 29.59 2.06 -28.56
CA LEU A 852 30.02 0.66 -28.48
C LEU A 852 31.13 0.48 -27.44
N ARG A 853 32.10 1.41 -27.37
CA ARG A 853 33.15 1.38 -26.33
C ARG A 853 32.60 1.54 -24.92
N LEU A 854 31.56 2.36 -24.72
CA LEU A 854 30.91 2.52 -23.42
C LEU A 854 30.16 1.25 -23.00
N ARG A 855 29.49 0.58 -23.94
CA ARG A 855 28.57 -0.54 -23.69
C ARG A 855 29.25 -1.91 -23.57
N THR A 856 30.48 -2.02 -24.07
CA THR A 856 31.27 -3.27 -24.08
C THR A 856 32.28 -3.34 -22.92
N ARG A 857 32.44 -2.26 -22.16
CA ARG A 857 33.13 -2.23 -20.86
C ARG A 857 32.17 -2.60 -19.75
#